data_AF-A0A672PCB3-F1
#
_entry.id   AF-A0A672PCB3-F1
#
_cell.length_a   1.000
_cell.length_b   1.000
_cell.length_c   1.000
_cell.angle_alpha   90.00
_cell.angle_beta   90.00
_cell.angle_gamma   90.00
#
_symmetry.space_group_name_H-M   'P 1'
#
loop_
_entity.id
_entity.type
_entity.pdbx_description
1 polymer ?
#
loop_
_entity_poly.entity_id
_entity_poly.type
_entity_poly.pdbx_seq_one_letter_code
_entity_poly.pdbx_strand_id
1 'polypeptide(L)'
;MAGRIQQGDLTEYKKSLIKRDLEMGIVMTVYRQRMERLTVQVIMETRQVAWTRTANKTEGVLDLFEIREVRPGKNSKDFDRFKDSKDKYTDPTSCFTIFYGSQFVLNTLSLGGMCVFLYTLHVLTLIKSLYCHSTICPSVICNIWLRKQMYSVDQTKKNSITLKELKSLLPQMNFKAPGGRFLKDRIGPIQLCDFQRFLLFHQRETWANNLNQVRELMTIFIDDTMRKTNDPAFTVEEFLSFLFSKENSIWDEKFSEICPLDLNNPLSHYWINSSHNTYLTGDQLRSESSTEAYVRCLRLGCLDCWNGPEEPVIYHGRTMTSKIKFKDVVKAINDHAFATSEYPVVLSIEEHCDVKQQKMMAQVFKDVFQDKLLTELLEPEAEQLPSPTQLKGKIIIKHKKLNIDETFNKKDLRKGDKQGELFIWDPIDERWYKHYCVIGNKTLYYAEENELEEDVGKGGTELHQSEPWFHGRMSEGRQTAERLLQEYCADSGGVDGTFLVRASGTYVNDCTLSFWRGGRVQHCRIRSCLEGGHTVYFLTDNLHFPSVYVLIQYYRDNLLRCQDFNLRLTELVPQPDQHLWFYSNLSRGEAEDYLMRIPRDGAFLIRQREDSDSYAITFRGEGIVKHCRIHKEGSMYVLGTSSEFESLLELVDYFRKKPLYRKIKLRYPVTPELVERFSSVSNKACVGCLSAPHSTVKALYDYRAMRSDELTFYKGTLIHNVTKEANGWWKGDYGGKLQKYFPSNYVEEVADASEANYQGDEENPLGNLCKGIMNISKCTVVRSAKYGRPVVVTLQDKENKAMPFDLATETTEELYEWYQVAWDITQREENREFEDREEVASEMSELVVYCQPRSKDKDRFGMTNIIIINMNLYYHDNGLNPIWLGPNYQPSEAFTFSVYEPDLTFLRFVVFEEDMFSDPNFLAQATFPVKAVRSGYRSVPLKNGFSENLELASLLVYVDIQQEELYSSSKQLQKKQAELSNEFCLYNSHSNLQRSATP
;
A
#
# COMPACT_ATOMS: atom_id res chain seq x y z
N MET A 1 27.28 12.64 30.47
CA MET A 1 28.24 11.57 30.78
C MET A 1 27.60 10.20 30.51
N ALA A 2 27.44 9.84 29.24
CA ALA A 2 27.08 8.49 28.81
C ALA A 2 28.39 7.78 28.46
N GLY A 3 28.86 6.91 29.36
CA GLY A 3 30.08 6.16 29.13
C GLY A 3 29.90 5.20 27.95
N ARG A 4 30.83 5.27 26.98
CA ARG A 4 31.10 4.17 26.04
C ARG A 4 31.22 2.88 26.86
N ILE A 5 30.22 2.01 26.79
CA ILE A 5 30.34 0.64 27.29
C ILE A 5 31.35 -0.03 26.36
N GLN A 6 32.55 -0.28 26.89
CA GLN A 6 33.64 -0.96 26.19
C GLN A 6 33.15 -2.28 25.58
N GLN A 7 33.55 -2.52 24.33
CA GLN A 7 33.46 -3.81 23.65
C GLN A 7 34.25 -4.86 24.45
N GLY A 8 33.57 -5.57 25.35
CA GLY A 8 34.04 -6.84 25.91
C GLY A 8 33.01 -7.91 25.56
N ASP A 9 33.43 -8.97 24.87
CA ASP A 9 32.56 -10.12 24.61
C ASP A 9 32.06 -10.71 25.92
N LEU A 10 30.74 -10.79 26.07
CA LEU A 10 30.13 -11.47 27.22
C LEU A 10 30.47 -12.96 27.18
N THR A 11 30.86 -13.52 28.32
CA THR A 11 31.11 -14.96 28.45
C THR A 11 29.83 -15.77 28.16
N GLU A 12 29.96 -16.97 27.58
CA GLU A 12 28.83 -17.87 27.29
C GLU A 12 27.95 -18.16 28.52
N TYR A 13 28.56 -18.23 29.70
CA TYR A 13 27.84 -18.34 30.97
C TYR A 13 26.88 -17.17 31.24
N LYS A 14 27.35 -15.92 31.03
CA LYS A 14 26.51 -14.73 31.20
C LYS A 14 25.39 -14.68 30.16
N LYS A 15 25.67 -15.08 28.91
CA LYS A 15 24.63 -15.18 27.86
C LYS A 15 23.55 -16.20 28.23
N SER A 16 23.93 -17.36 28.79
CA SER A 16 22.99 -18.39 29.24
C SER A 16 22.11 -17.90 30.40
N LEU A 17 22.68 -17.18 31.37
CA LEU A 17 21.93 -16.59 32.48
C LEU A 17 20.90 -15.56 31.99
N ILE A 18 21.31 -14.66 31.08
CA ILE A 18 20.42 -13.67 30.46
C ILE A 18 19.26 -14.36 29.72
N LYS A 19 19.54 -15.44 28.97
CA LYS A 19 18.50 -16.18 28.27
C LYS A 19 17.46 -16.74 29.23
N ARG A 20 17.91 -17.39 30.31
CA ARG A 20 17.02 -17.95 31.34
C ARG A 20 16.15 -16.88 32.01
N ASP A 21 16.72 -15.72 32.31
CA ASP A 21 15.98 -14.61 32.94
C ASP A 21 14.89 -14.06 32.01
N LEU A 22 15.17 -13.97 30.70
CA LEU A 22 14.21 -13.52 29.71
C LEU A 22 13.09 -14.56 29.49
N GLU A 23 13.39 -15.85 29.55
CA GLU A 23 12.40 -16.94 29.45
C GLU A 23 11.46 -17.03 30.67
N MET A 24 11.97 -16.75 31.88
CA MET A 24 11.14 -16.73 33.10
C MET A 24 10.09 -15.61 33.07
N GLY A 25 10.38 -14.52 32.36
CA GLY A 25 9.49 -13.38 32.19
C GLY A 25 9.44 -12.43 33.38
N ILE A 26 9.08 -11.16 33.11
CA ILE A 26 8.96 -10.10 34.11
C ILE A 26 7.61 -9.42 33.97
N VAL A 27 6.95 -9.15 35.10
CA VAL A 27 5.70 -8.39 35.13
C VAL A 27 5.99 -6.92 34.85
N MET A 28 5.49 -6.43 33.72
CA MET A 28 5.62 -5.04 33.28
C MET A 28 4.25 -4.44 33.00
N THR A 29 4.18 -3.12 33.07
CA THR A 29 3.05 -2.36 32.56
C THR A 29 3.24 -2.16 31.05
N VAL A 30 2.26 -2.58 30.27
CA VAL A 30 2.22 -2.43 28.81
C VAL A 30 1.28 -1.26 28.47
N TYR A 31 1.79 -0.28 27.73
CA TYR A 31 1.06 0.92 27.31
C TYR A 31 0.66 0.78 25.84
N ARG A 32 -0.65 0.60 25.58
CA ARG A 32 -1.23 0.52 24.21
C ARG A 32 -2.51 1.38 24.13
N GLN A 33 -3.66 0.77 23.84
CA GLN A 33 -4.98 1.43 23.96
C GLN A 33 -5.44 1.54 25.41
N ARG A 34 -5.00 0.60 26.27
CA ARG A 34 -5.22 0.59 27.72
C ARG A 34 -3.88 0.30 28.41
N MET A 35 -3.76 0.72 29.67
CA MET A 35 -2.62 0.43 30.52
C MET A 35 -2.90 -0.87 31.29
N GLU A 36 -2.07 -1.89 31.10
CA GLU A 36 -2.28 -3.21 31.72
C GLU A 36 -0.98 -3.79 32.27
N ARG A 37 -1.02 -4.51 33.40
CA ARG A 37 0.14 -5.23 33.94
C ARG A 37 0.14 -6.66 33.41
N LEU A 38 1.14 -7.01 32.61
CA LEU A 38 1.28 -8.29 31.93
C LEU A 38 2.69 -8.87 32.17
N THR A 39 2.80 -10.19 32.10
CA THR A 39 4.11 -10.85 32.14
C THR A 39 4.72 -10.83 30.76
N VAL A 40 5.86 -10.16 30.60
CA VAL A 40 6.63 -10.09 29.36
C VAL A 40 7.77 -11.09 29.42
N GLN A 41 7.79 -12.05 28.51
CA GLN A 41 8.77 -13.14 28.45
C GLN A 41 9.27 -13.33 27.02
N VAL A 42 10.48 -13.87 26.87
CA VAL A 42 11.01 -14.25 25.57
C VAL A 42 10.88 -15.75 25.39
N ILE A 43 10.21 -16.16 24.33
CA ILE A 43 10.13 -17.55 23.89
C ILE A 43 11.34 -17.79 22.98
N MET A 44 12.42 -18.35 23.52
CA MET A 44 13.67 -18.54 22.77
C MET A 44 13.51 -19.49 21.59
N GLU A 45 12.64 -20.49 21.73
CA GLU A 45 12.35 -21.49 20.69
C GLU A 45 11.77 -20.87 19.41
N THR A 46 10.92 -19.83 19.54
CA THR A 46 10.35 -19.11 18.39
C THR A 46 10.98 -17.75 18.15
N ARG A 47 11.90 -17.32 19.03
CA ARG A 47 12.49 -15.99 19.07
C ARG A 47 11.43 -14.89 19.09
N GLN A 48 10.45 -15.01 19.98
CA GLN A 48 9.37 -14.04 20.12
C GLN A 48 9.33 -13.45 21.54
N VAL A 49 9.04 -12.16 21.66
CA VAL A 49 8.63 -11.52 22.91
C VAL A 49 7.13 -11.71 23.05
N ALA A 50 6.68 -12.38 24.10
CA ALA A 50 5.28 -12.61 24.39
C ALA A 50 4.86 -11.85 25.65
N TRP A 51 3.68 -11.24 25.62
CA TRP A 51 3.05 -10.67 26.82
C TRP A 51 1.76 -11.42 27.15
N THR A 52 1.67 -11.91 28.38
CA THR A 52 0.60 -12.81 28.83
C THR A 52 -0.08 -12.27 30.08
N ARG A 53 -1.40 -12.50 30.18
CA ARG A 53 -2.17 -12.15 31.38
C ARG A 53 -2.15 -13.28 32.42
N THR A 54 -2.18 -14.52 31.93
CA THR A 54 -2.05 -15.76 32.70
C THR A 54 -1.22 -16.75 31.89
N ALA A 55 -0.68 -17.79 32.53
CA ALA A 55 0.20 -18.78 31.88
C ALA A 55 -0.38 -19.43 30.62
N ASN A 56 -1.72 -19.43 30.47
CA ASN A 56 -2.44 -20.08 29.37
C ASN A 56 -3.07 -19.08 28.38
N LYS A 57 -2.96 -17.77 28.60
CA LYS A 57 -3.56 -16.75 27.73
C LYS A 57 -2.53 -15.70 27.32
N THR A 58 -2.04 -15.86 26.09
CA THR A 58 -1.16 -14.90 25.41
C THR A 58 -2.00 -13.79 24.80
N GLU A 59 -1.72 -12.54 25.19
CA GLU A 59 -2.42 -11.35 24.68
C GLU A 59 -1.76 -10.82 23.40
N GLY A 60 -0.47 -11.14 23.19
CA GLY A 60 0.21 -10.89 21.93
C GLY A 60 1.66 -11.36 21.93
N VAL A 61 2.22 -11.41 20.73
CA VAL A 61 3.60 -11.80 20.45
C VAL A 61 4.24 -10.81 19.48
N LEU A 62 5.54 -10.62 19.62
CA LEU A 62 6.40 -9.79 18.77
C LEU A 62 7.60 -10.60 18.34
N ASP A 63 7.85 -10.69 17.04
CA ASP A 63 9.05 -11.32 16.51
C ASP A 63 10.32 -10.51 16.82
N LEU A 64 11.36 -11.17 17.33
CA LEU A 64 12.65 -10.52 17.55
C LEU A 64 13.31 -10.07 16.24
N PHE A 65 13.01 -10.71 15.10
CA PHE A 65 13.52 -10.31 13.79
C PHE A 65 12.98 -8.95 13.33
N GLU A 66 11.78 -8.59 13.76
CA GLU A 66 11.14 -7.32 13.40
C GLU A 66 11.65 -6.14 14.24
N ILE A 67 12.37 -6.38 15.34
CA ILE A 67 12.86 -5.30 16.20
C ILE A 67 13.96 -4.51 15.49
N ARG A 68 13.73 -3.21 15.37
CA ARG A 68 14.66 -2.26 14.77
C ARG A 68 15.43 -1.47 15.81
N GLU A 69 14.77 -1.14 16.92
CA GLU A 69 15.36 -0.31 17.96
C GLU A 69 14.70 -0.56 19.32
N VAL A 70 15.47 -0.40 20.40
CA VAL A 70 14.95 -0.38 21.77
C VAL A 70 15.48 0.87 22.46
N ARG A 71 14.59 1.80 22.83
CA ARG A 71 14.97 3.08 23.45
C ARG A 71 14.57 3.11 24.94
N PRO A 72 15.50 3.39 25.87
CA PRO A 72 15.16 3.66 27.26
C PRO A 72 14.48 5.02 27.39
N GLY A 73 13.46 5.14 28.23
CA GLY A 73 12.68 6.37 28.42
C GLY A 73 11.25 6.30 27.89
N LYS A 74 10.55 7.42 28.04
CA LYS A 74 9.18 7.65 27.53
C LYS A 74 9.25 8.33 26.16
N ASN A 75 9.70 7.59 25.15
CA ASN A 75 10.05 8.13 23.84
C ASN A 75 9.03 7.72 22.75
N SER A 76 7.78 7.48 23.13
CA SER A 76 6.72 7.05 22.22
C SER A 76 5.42 7.78 22.52
N LYS A 77 4.58 7.93 21.48
CA LYS A 77 3.24 8.53 21.61
C LYS A 77 2.30 7.72 22.50
N ASP A 78 2.61 6.45 22.76
CA ASP A 78 1.81 5.61 23.67
C ASP A 78 1.80 6.18 25.10
N PHE A 79 2.92 6.76 25.54
CA PHE A 79 2.99 7.38 26.87
C PHE A 79 2.23 8.70 26.95
N ASP A 80 2.15 9.44 25.83
CA ASP A 80 1.45 10.73 25.78
C ASP A 80 -0.04 10.60 26.06
N ARG A 81 -0.64 9.45 25.69
CA ARG A 81 -2.07 9.15 25.90
C ARG A 81 -2.48 9.02 27.38
N PHE A 82 -1.52 8.83 28.29
CA PHE A 82 -1.79 8.55 29.70
C PHE A 82 -1.17 9.59 30.66
N LYS A 83 -0.74 10.75 30.14
CA LYS A 83 -0.09 11.83 30.91
C LYS A 83 -0.88 12.36 32.12
N ASP A 84 -2.21 12.31 32.05
CA ASP A 84 -3.11 12.84 33.10
C ASP A 84 -3.47 11.80 34.19
N SER A 85 -3.02 10.54 34.05
CA SER A 85 -3.29 9.49 35.03
C SER A 85 -2.32 9.57 36.22
N LYS A 86 -2.77 9.20 37.43
CA LYS A 86 -1.90 9.05 38.62
C LYS A 86 -0.99 7.82 38.48
N ASP A 87 -0.09 7.88 37.51
CA ASP A 87 0.78 6.77 37.16
C ASP A 87 1.83 6.55 38.26
N LYS A 88 2.06 5.28 38.62
CA LYS A 88 3.05 4.87 39.64
C LYS A 88 4.49 4.91 39.11
N TYR A 89 4.65 4.98 37.79
CA TYR A 89 5.94 4.97 37.09
C TYR A 89 6.21 6.34 36.45
N THR A 90 6.40 7.36 37.30
CA THR A 90 6.71 8.73 36.88
C THR A 90 8.14 8.89 36.37
N ASP A 91 9.07 8.02 36.79
CA ASP A 91 10.49 8.14 36.43
C ASP A 91 10.75 7.63 34.98
N PRO A 92 11.27 8.48 34.08
CA PRO A 92 11.69 8.07 32.73
C PRO A 92 12.66 6.87 32.71
N THR A 93 13.47 6.69 33.76
CA THR A 93 14.44 5.58 33.85
C THR A 93 13.79 4.20 34.08
N SER A 94 12.49 4.19 34.43
CA SER A 94 11.70 2.98 34.66
C SER A 94 10.86 2.55 33.45
N CYS A 95 11.08 3.19 32.29
CA CYS A 95 10.34 2.94 31.04
C CYS A 95 11.28 2.67 29.86
N PHE A 96 10.78 1.96 28.86
CA PHE A 96 11.44 1.81 27.56
C PHE A 96 10.43 1.49 26.46
N THR A 97 10.82 1.69 25.20
CA THR A 97 10.01 1.39 24.03
C THR A 97 10.76 0.48 23.08
N ILE A 98 10.10 -0.57 22.59
CA ILE A 98 10.57 -1.40 21.48
C ILE A 98 9.91 -0.92 20.19
N PHE A 99 10.71 -0.53 19.20
CA PHE A 99 10.26 -0.16 17.87
C PHE A 99 10.49 -1.34 16.92
N TYR A 100 9.43 -1.77 16.24
CA TYR A 100 9.45 -2.98 15.42
C TYR A 100 8.60 -2.88 14.16
N GLY A 101 8.94 -3.69 13.15
CA GLY A 101 8.20 -3.82 11.90
C GLY A 101 9.07 -3.75 10.65
N SER A 102 8.43 -3.92 9.50
CA SER A 102 9.05 -3.95 8.17
C SER A 102 8.69 -2.74 7.29
N GLN A 103 7.89 -1.81 7.81
CA GLN A 103 7.49 -0.57 7.12
C GLN A 103 8.35 0.61 7.57
N PHE A 104 8.25 1.74 6.84
CA PHE A 104 8.92 2.99 7.23
C PHE A 104 8.43 3.50 8.60
N VAL A 105 7.12 3.45 8.84
CA VAL A 105 6.51 3.73 10.15
C VAL A 105 6.53 2.46 10.97
N LEU A 106 7.25 2.48 12.09
CA LEU A 106 7.38 1.33 12.98
C LEU A 106 6.24 1.26 13.99
N ASN A 107 5.87 0.04 14.36
CA ASN A 107 5.02 -0.22 15.50
C ASN A 107 5.80 -0.03 16.81
N THR A 108 5.10 0.31 17.88
CA THR A 108 5.68 0.52 19.21
C THR A 108 5.11 -0.46 20.24
N LEU A 109 5.98 -0.99 21.09
CA LEU A 109 5.63 -1.70 22.32
C LEU A 109 6.27 -0.95 23.50
N SER A 110 5.45 -0.18 24.19
CA SER A 110 5.85 0.72 25.27
C SER A 110 5.66 0.06 26.63
N LEU A 111 6.72 0.01 27.45
CA LEU A 111 6.81 -0.83 28.65
C LEU A 111 7.32 -0.02 29.87
N GLY A 112 6.81 -0.32 31.06
CA GLY A 112 7.25 0.30 32.33
C GLY A 112 7.26 -0.64 33.54
N GLY A 113 8.21 -0.46 34.46
CA GLY A 113 8.35 -1.32 35.64
C GLY A 113 9.62 -1.08 36.49
N MET A 114 9.64 -1.64 37.70
CA MET A 114 10.69 -1.39 38.71
C MET A 114 12.09 -1.96 38.37
N CYS A 115 12.20 -2.91 37.42
CA CYS A 115 13.46 -3.56 37.01
C CYS A 115 13.73 -3.41 35.50
N VAL A 116 13.22 -2.34 34.89
CA VAL A 116 13.25 -2.13 33.44
C VAL A 116 14.67 -1.98 32.89
N PHE A 117 15.57 -1.27 33.57
CA PHE A 117 16.94 -1.04 33.07
C PHE A 117 17.72 -2.34 32.79
N LEU A 118 17.69 -3.30 33.73
CA LEU A 118 18.36 -4.59 33.56
C LEU A 118 17.70 -5.42 32.45
N TYR A 119 16.37 -5.43 32.37
CA TYR A 119 15.66 -6.16 31.34
C TYR A 119 15.88 -5.57 29.94
N THR A 120 15.87 -4.24 29.80
CA THR A 120 16.20 -3.55 28.54
C THR A 120 17.62 -3.90 28.10
N LEU A 121 18.60 -3.92 29.02
CA LEU A 121 19.96 -4.33 28.72
C LEU A 121 20.05 -5.81 28.34
N HIS A 122 19.32 -6.68 29.01
CA HIS A 122 19.22 -8.11 28.70
C HIS A 122 18.58 -8.37 27.32
N VAL A 123 17.49 -7.68 26.99
CA VAL A 123 16.83 -7.74 25.68
C VAL A 123 17.76 -7.20 24.59
N LEU A 124 18.42 -6.06 24.79
CA LEU A 124 19.41 -5.51 23.87
C LEU A 124 20.59 -6.47 23.66
N THR A 125 21.07 -7.10 24.73
CA THR A 125 22.16 -8.08 24.67
C THR A 125 21.73 -9.35 23.93
N LEU A 126 20.50 -9.81 24.17
CA LEU A 126 19.91 -10.94 23.47
C LEU A 126 19.73 -10.62 21.98
N ILE A 127 19.12 -9.50 21.64
CA ILE A 127 18.94 -9.05 20.25
C ILE A 127 20.30 -8.98 19.55
N LYS A 128 21.31 -8.34 20.17
CA LYS A 128 22.66 -8.27 19.59
C LYS A 128 23.27 -9.65 19.40
N SER A 129 23.12 -10.56 20.36
CA SER A 129 23.58 -11.95 20.24
C SER A 129 22.81 -12.74 19.18
N LEU A 130 21.51 -12.49 19.01
CA LEU A 130 20.64 -13.15 18.05
C LEU A 130 20.85 -12.61 16.63
N TYR A 131 21.10 -11.31 16.44
CA TYR A 131 21.51 -10.76 15.14
C TYR A 131 22.78 -11.46 14.64
N CYS A 132 23.75 -11.73 15.54
CA CYS A 132 24.94 -12.50 15.18
C CYS A 132 24.66 -13.99 14.92
N HIS A 133 23.65 -14.62 15.55
CA HIS A 133 23.33 -16.04 15.39
C HIS A 133 22.31 -16.35 14.27
N SER A 134 21.43 -15.40 13.94
CA SER A 134 20.42 -15.52 12.86
C SER A 134 21.07 -15.44 11.49
N THR A 135 22.26 -14.87 11.38
CA THR A 135 23.03 -14.80 10.14
C THR A 135 23.72 -16.10 9.75
N ILE A 136 23.78 -17.09 10.65
CA ILE A 136 24.78 -18.19 10.57
C ILE A 136 24.18 -19.52 10.05
N CYS A 137 22.88 -19.78 10.23
CA CYS A 137 22.30 -21.10 9.88
C CYS A 137 20.85 -21.02 9.38
N PRO A 138 20.61 -21.13 8.05
CA PRO A 138 19.27 -21.20 7.46
C PRO A 138 18.41 -22.35 8.00
N SER A 139 19.02 -23.49 8.35
CA SER A 139 18.31 -24.63 8.97
C SER A 139 17.67 -24.28 10.32
N VAL A 140 18.32 -23.45 11.13
CA VAL A 140 17.78 -22.97 12.43
C VAL A 140 16.63 -21.99 12.19
N ILE A 141 16.74 -21.10 11.20
CA ILE A 141 15.67 -20.15 10.86
C ILE A 141 14.47 -20.88 10.25
N CYS A 142 14.69 -21.84 9.35
CA CYS A 142 13.62 -22.71 8.82
C CYS A 142 12.92 -23.48 9.93
N ASN A 143 13.67 -24.05 10.89
CA ASN A 143 13.07 -24.71 12.05
C ASN A 143 12.28 -23.75 12.94
N ILE A 144 12.77 -22.52 13.17
CA ILE A 144 12.05 -21.48 13.91
C ILE A 144 10.76 -21.09 13.18
N TRP A 145 10.82 -20.87 11.86
CA TRP A 145 9.67 -20.56 11.03
C TRP A 145 8.63 -21.69 11.04
N LEU A 146 9.07 -22.94 10.86
CA LEU A 146 8.19 -24.13 10.94
C LEU A 146 7.52 -24.24 12.32
N ARG A 147 8.24 -23.95 13.41
CA ARG A 147 7.67 -23.90 14.76
C ARG A 147 6.66 -22.76 14.92
N LYS A 148 6.93 -21.57 14.39
CA LYS A 148 5.97 -20.44 14.36
C LYS A 148 4.68 -20.84 13.64
N GLN A 149 4.79 -21.51 12.48
CA GLN A 149 3.62 -22.02 11.74
C GLN A 149 2.87 -23.10 12.54
N MET A 150 3.58 -24.02 13.20
CA MET A 150 2.98 -25.06 14.02
C MET A 150 2.19 -24.48 15.22
N TYR A 151 2.73 -23.48 15.92
CA TYR A 151 2.05 -22.82 17.04
C TYR A 151 0.92 -21.87 16.63
N SER A 152 0.89 -21.42 15.37
CA SER A 152 -0.23 -20.65 14.85
C SER A 152 -1.53 -21.46 14.78
N VAL A 153 -1.41 -22.79 14.69
CA VAL A 153 -2.53 -23.73 14.53
C VAL A 153 -2.89 -24.47 15.82
N ASP A 154 -1.92 -24.70 16.72
CA ASP A 154 -2.17 -25.29 18.04
C ASP A 154 -1.67 -24.39 19.19
N GLN A 155 -2.61 -23.71 19.85
CA GLN A 155 -2.35 -22.91 21.06
C GLN A 155 -2.14 -23.77 22.32
N THR A 156 -2.38 -25.09 22.26
CA THR A 156 -2.35 -25.98 23.42
C THR A 156 -0.96 -26.51 23.78
N LYS A 157 0.09 -26.12 23.04
CA LYS A 157 1.48 -26.59 23.21
C LYS A 157 1.62 -28.12 23.24
N LYS A 158 0.69 -28.86 22.63
CA LYS A 158 0.87 -30.30 22.48
C LYS A 158 1.93 -30.48 21.40
N ASN A 159 2.97 -31.29 21.67
CA ASN A 159 4.01 -31.64 20.69
C ASN A 159 3.46 -32.56 19.57
N SER A 160 2.24 -32.30 19.08
CA SER A 160 1.53 -33.11 18.09
C SER A 160 0.46 -32.27 17.38
N ILE A 161 0.52 -32.20 16.06
CA ILE A 161 -0.56 -31.65 15.22
C ILE A 161 -1.41 -32.80 14.67
N THR A 162 -2.71 -32.59 14.53
CA THR A 162 -3.62 -33.57 13.93
C THR A 162 -3.52 -33.54 12.41
N LEU A 163 -3.93 -34.65 11.77
CA LEU A 163 -3.94 -34.76 10.30
C LEU A 163 -4.89 -33.75 9.62
N LYS A 164 -5.86 -33.21 10.37
CA LYS A 164 -6.81 -32.17 9.92
C LYS A 164 -6.16 -30.78 9.95
N GLU A 165 -5.35 -30.49 10.97
CA GLU A 165 -4.58 -29.24 11.13
C GLU A 165 -3.40 -29.16 10.15
N LEU A 166 -2.73 -30.29 9.88
CA LEU A 166 -1.72 -30.38 8.83
C LEU A 166 -2.33 -30.13 7.44
N LYS A 167 -3.56 -30.62 7.21
CA LYS A 167 -4.29 -30.41 5.94
C LYS A 167 -4.77 -28.97 5.73
N SER A 168 -4.94 -28.16 6.79
CA SER A 168 -5.22 -26.72 6.67
C SER A 168 -3.96 -25.86 6.48
N LEU A 169 -2.78 -26.34 6.90
CA LEU A 169 -1.49 -25.66 6.70
C LEU A 169 -0.93 -25.82 5.27
N LEU A 170 -1.17 -26.97 4.65
CA LEU A 170 -0.61 -27.31 3.34
C LEU A 170 -1.06 -26.40 2.17
N PRO A 171 -2.33 -25.93 2.11
CA PRO A 171 -2.76 -24.93 1.11
C PRO A 171 -2.11 -23.55 1.32
N GLN A 172 -1.85 -23.16 2.58
CA GLN A 172 -1.12 -21.92 2.92
C GLN A 172 0.39 -22.02 2.59
N MET A 173 0.91 -23.24 2.39
CA MET A 173 2.31 -23.53 2.06
C MET A 173 2.48 -24.09 0.62
N ASN A 174 1.41 -24.11 -0.17
CA ASN A 174 1.34 -24.51 -1.58
C ASN A 174 2.28 -25.68 -1.99
N PHE A 175 2.24 -26.80 -1.25
CA PHE A 175 3.08 -27.97 -1.51
C PHE A 175 2.26 -29.24 -1.75
N LYS A 176 2.50 -29.91 -2.88
CA LYS A 176 1.91 -31.21 -3.25
C LYS A 176 3.04 -32.23 -3.54
N ALA A 177 3.28 -33.17 -2.63
CA ALA A 177 4.33 -34.18 -2.79
C ALA A 177 3.86 -35.39 -3.61
N PRO A 178 4.58 -35.81 -4.67
CA PRO A 178 4.39 -37.12 -5.28
C PRO A 178 5.32 -38.15 -4.61
N GLY A 179 5.03 -38.50 -3.35
CA GLY A 179 5.56 -39.71 -2.68
C GLY A 179 7.00 -39.68 -2.14
N GLY A 180 7.21 -40.28 -0.95
CA GLY A 180 8.46 -40.27 -0.18
C GLY A 180 9.61 -41.17 -0.67
N ARG A 181 9.65 -41.56 -1.95
CA ARG A 181 10.69 -42.44 -2.53
C ARG A 181 11.51 -41.82 -3.66
N PHE A 182 11.36 -40.53 -3.96
CA PHE A 182 12.07 -39.88 -5.06
C PHE A 182 13.47 -39.34 -4.70
N LEU A 183 13.73 -39.03 -3.42
CA LEU A 183 14.95 -38.30 -3.01
C LEU A 183 16.02 -39.16 -2.30
N LYS A 184 15.77 -40.44 -2.07
CA LYS A 184 16.64 -41.26 -1.18
C LYS A 184 17.80 -41.97 -1.88
N ASP A 185 17.77 -42.09 -3.21
CA ASP A 185 18.69 -42.99 -3.94
C ASP A 185 19.80 -42.29 -4.74
N ARG A 186 20.01 -40.96 -4.60
CA ARG A 186 20.94 -40.24 -5.49
C ARG A 186 21.88 -39.19 -4.93
N ILE A 187 22.12 -39.10 -3.62
CA ILE A 187 23.14 -38.15 -3.12
C ILE A 187 23.82 -38.69 -1.86
N GLY A 188 25.12 -38.99 -1.95
CA GLY A 188 25.98 -39.27 -0.79
C GLY A 188 26.44 -37.99 -0.10
N PRO A 189 27.04 -38.07 1.11
CA PRO A 189 27.55 -36.90 1.82
C PRO A 189 28.65 -36.19 1.02
N ILE A 190 28.55 -34.87 0.91
CA ILE A 190 29.53 -34.02 0.21
C ILE A 190 30.74 -33.85 1.12
N GLN A 191 31.87 -34.40 0.70
CA GLN A 191 33.11 -34.37 1.47
C GLN A 191 33.77 -32.99 1.41
N LEU A 192 34.62 -32.67 2.39
CA LEU A 192 35.41 -31.44 2.45
C LEU A 192 36.12 -31.11 1.13
N CYS A 193 36.77 -32.09 0.50
CA CYS A 193 37.48 -31.89 -0.76
C CYS A 193 36.54 -31.59 -1.94
N ASP A 194 35.35 -32.18 -1.95
CA ASP A 194 34.37 -31.94 -3.02
C ASP A 194 33.72 -30.56 -2.86
N PHE A 195 33.46 -30.14 -1.62
CA PHE A 195 33.02 -28.78 -1.33
C PHE A 195 34.10 -27.74 -1.67
N GLN A 196 35.37 -28.01 -1.38
CA GLN A 196 36.49 -27.16 -1.81
C GLN A 196 36.52 -27.00 -3.34
N ARG A 197 36.41 -28.11 -4.09
CA ARG A 197 36.35 -28.06 -5.56
C ARG A 197 35.16 -27.26 -6.04
N PHE A 198 34.00 -27.42 -5.42
CA PHE A 198 32.82 -26.63 -5.72
C PHE A 198 33.09 -25.11 -5.54
N LEU A 199 33.69 -24.71 -4.42
CA LEU A 199 34.05 -23.30 -4.16
C LEU A 199 35.05 -22.77 -5.20
N LEU A 200 36.08 -23.54 -5.54
CA LEU A 200 37.11 -23.11 -6.49
C LEU A 200 36.59 -23.02 -7.93
N PHE A 201 35.90 -24.06 -8.42
CA PHE A 201 35.56 -24.19 -9.84
C PHE A 201 34.19 -23.62 -10.19
N HIS A 202 33.19 -23.78 -9.32
CA HIS A 202 31.83 -23.30 -9.59
C HIS A 202 31.57 -21.92 -8.99
N GLN A 203 32.07 -21.64 -7.78
CA GLN A 203 31.90 -20.34 -7.12
C GLN A 203 33.00 -19.33 -7.44
N ARG A 204 34.13 -19.78 -8.03
CA ARG A 204 35.32 -18.96 -8.31
C ARG A 204 35.91 -18.28 -7.07
N GLU A 205 35.88 -18.96 -5.92
CA GLU A 205 36.37 -18.46 -4.64
C GLU A 205 37.84 -18.82 -4.41
N THR A 206 38.75 -17.85 -4.59
CA THR A 206 40.20 -18.10 -4.51
C THR A 206 40.70 -18.39 -3.09
N TRP A 207 40.02 -17.90 -2.04
CA TRP A 207 40.38 -18.18 -0.65
C TRP A 207 40.19 -19.67 -0.29
N ALA A 208 39.34 -20.41 -1.03
CA ALA A 208 39.11 -21.83 -0.81
C ALA A 208 40.35 -22.71 -1.11
N ASN A 209 41.43 -22.15 -1.64
CA ASN A 209 42.74 -22.82 -1.67
C ASN A 209 43.24 -23.18 -0.26
N ASN A 210 42.82 -22.43 0.76
CA ASN A 210 43.10 -22.74 2.15
C ASN A 210 42.05 -23.71 2.71
N LEU A 211 42.41 -25.00 2.78
CA LEU A 211 41.52 -26.06 3.27
C LEU A 211 41.00 -25.82 4.70
N ASN A 212 41.76 -25.11 5.55
CA ASN A 212 41.33 -24.80 6.92
C ASN A 212 40.14 -23.82 6.93
N GLN A 213 40.14 -22.82 6.06
CA GLN A 213 39.02 -21.88 5.93
C GLN A 213 37.77 -22.57 5.40
N VAL A 214 37.93 -23.51 4.45
CA VAL A 214 36.80 -24.31 3.93
C VAL A 214 36.20 -25.18 5.04
N ARG A 215 37.04 -25.77 5.90
CA ARG A 215 36.60 -26.57 7.06
C ARG A 215 35.84 -25.72 8.07
N GLU A 216 36.36 -24.54 8.41
CA GLU A 216 35.70 -23.61 9.32
C GLU A 216 34.32 -23.21 8.79
N LEU A 217 34.22 -22.90 7.48
CA LEU A 217 32.95 -22.62 6.83
C LEU A 217 31.99 -23.81 6.91
N MET A 218 32.44 -25.04 6.64
CA MET A 218 31.56 -26.21 6.75
C MET A 218 31.06 -26.43 8.18
N THR A 219 31.91 -26.18 9.17
CA THR A 219 31.59 -26.38 10.59
C THR A 219 30.50 -25.42 11.08
N ILE A 220 30.30 -24.29 10.41
CA ILE A 220 29.21 -23.35 10.68
C ILE A 220 27.84 -24.00 10.45
N PHE A 221 27.67 -24.73 9.34
CA PHE A 221 26.39 -25.30 8.94
C PHE A 221 26.11 -26.69 9.52
N ILE A 222 27.13 -27.33 10.10
CA ILE A 222 27.00 -28.61 10.78
C ILE A 222 26.48 -28.38 12.19
N ASP A 223 25.23 -28.76 12.44
CA ASP A 223 24.60 -28.59 13.76
C ASP A 223 25.05 -29.66 14.77
N ASP A 224 25.50 -30.82 14.27
CA ASP A 224 25.93 -31.93 15.10
C ASP A 224 27.38 -31.77 15.58
N THR A 225 27.55 -31.56 16.88
CA THR A 225 28.86 -31.38 17.51
C THR A 225 29.78 -32.59 17.32
N MET A 226 29.22 -33.80 17.17
CA MET A 226 30.01 -35.02 16.93
C MET A 226 30.53 -35.12 15.49
N ARG A 227 29.94 -34.38 14.54
CA ARG A 227 30.38 -34.29 13.13
C ARG A 227 31.31 -33.11 12.86
N LYS A 228 31.59 -32.27 13.87
CA LYS A 228 32.60 -31.19 13.81
C LYS A 228 34.01 -31.79 13.96
N THR A 229 34.44 -32.50 12.93
CA THR A 229 35.73 -33.20 12.90
C THR A 229 36.74 -32.45 12.02
N ASN A 230 37.96 -32.98 11.92
CA ASN A 230 38.96 -32.49 10.96
C ASN A 230 38.58 -32.76 9.50
N ASP A 231 37.61 -33.63 9.24
CA ASP A 231 37.12 -33.98 7.91
C ASP A 231 35.58 -33.91 7.90
N PRO A 232 35.00 -32.70 7.95
CA PRO A 232 33.56 -32.53 7.95
C PRO A 232 32.97 -32.94 6.60
N ALA A 233 31.72 -33.41 6.62
CA ALA A 233 30.95 -33.70 5.42
C ALA A 233 29.56 -33.08 5.55
N PHE A 234 29.07 -32.51 4.45
CA PHE A 234 27.70 -32.00 4.36
C PHE A 234 26.73 -33.10 3.95
N THR A 235 25.60 -33.15 4.63
CA THR A 235 24.38 -33.73 4.07
C THR A 235 23.86 -32.85 2.91
N VAL A 236 22.96 -33.39 2.10
CA VAL A 236 22.28 -32.64 1.05
C VAL A 236 21.59 -31.39 1.61
N GLU A 237 20.92 -31.56 2.75
CA GLU A 237 20.19 -30.48 3.41
C GLU A 237 21.12 -29.38 3.92
N GLU A 238 22.27 -29.73 4.49
CA GLU A 238 23.28 -28.76 4.94
C GLU A 238 23.90 -28.01 3.74
N PHE A 239 24.13 -28.69 2.62
CA PHE A 239 24.62 -28.05 1.40
C PHE A 239 23.58 -27.14 0.74
N LEU A 240 22.30 -27.56 0.67
CA LEU A 240 21.21 -26.69 0.23
C LEU A 240 21.05 -25.48 1.16
N SER A 241 21.20 -25.69 2.47
CA SER A 241 21.20 -24.60 3.45
C SER A 241 22.32 -23.60 3.16
N PHE A 242 23.53 -24.07 2.87
CA PHE A 242 24.64 -23.19 2.43
C PHE A 242 24.28 -22.43 1.14
N LEU A 243 23.69 -23.08 0.13
CA LEU A 243 23.42 -22.43 -1.17
C LEU A 243 22.50 -21.22 -1.04
N PHE A 244 21.50 -21.26 -0.17
CA PHE A 244 20.57 -20.16 0.09
C PHE A 244 21.01 -19.23 1.22
N SER A 245 22.14 -19.51 1.88
CA SER A 245 22.61 -18.74 3.04
C SER A 245 23.18 -17.38 2.67
N LYS A 246 23.39 -16.54 3.70
CA LYS A 246 24.05 -15.23 3.55
C LYS A 246 25.52 -15.37 3.16
N GLU A 247 26.21 -16.40 3.66
CA GLU A 247 27.61 -16.71 3.33
C GLU A 247 27.80 -16.96 1.83
N ASN A 248 26.77 -17.52 1.18
CA ASN A 248 26.73 -17.69 -0.28
C ASN A 248 26.01 -16.55 -1.01
N SER A 249 25.86 -15.37 -0.39
CA SER A 249 25.20 -14.23 -1.01
C SER A 249 25.94 -13.75 -2.27
N ILE A 250 25.16 -13.28 -3.23
CA ILE A 250 25.63 -12.58 -4.44
C ILE A 250 26.42 -11.30 -4.11
N TRP A 251 26.15 -10.69 -2.94
CA TRP A 251 26.84 -9.50 -2.45
C TRP A 251 28.23 -9.85 -1.91
N ASP A 252 29.25 -9.16 -2.40
CA ASP A 252 30.60 -9.22 -1.86
C ASP A 252 30.72 -8.34 -0.60
N GLU A 253 30.86 -8.99 0.56
CA GLU A 253 30.87 -8.31 1.86
C GLU A 253 32.01 -7.29 2.00
N LYS A 254 33.08 -7.36 1.18
CA LYS A 254 34.17 -6.37 1.21
C LYS A 254 33.69 -4.94 0.95
N PHE A 255 32.60 -4.77 0.21
CA PHE A 255 32.00 -3.45 -0.06
C PHE A 255 31.09 -2.96 1.09
N SER A 256 30.92 -3.75 2.15
CA SER A 256 30.19 -3.33 3.35
C SER A 256 31.07 -2.50 4.29
N GLU A 257 32.39 -2.61 4.16
CA GLU A 257 33.34 -1.85 4.95
C GLU A 257 33.71 -0.54 4.26
N ILE A 258 33.75 0.54 5.04
CA ILE A 258 34.11 1.87 4.53
C ILE A 258 35.64 1.96 4.47
N CYS A 259 36.19 2.24 3.29
CA CYS A 259 37.59 2.63 3.13
C CYS A 259 37.77 4.11 3.53
N PRO A 260 38.47 4.44 4.62
CA PRO A 260 38.60 5.84 5.07
C PRO A 260 39.39 6.73 4.08
N LEU A 261 40.24 6.13 3.24
CA LEU A 261 41.03 6.86 2.26
C LEU A 261 40.17 7.47 1.15
N ASP A 262 39.06 6.80 0.79
CA ASP A 262 38.15 7.23 -0.27
C ASP A 262 37.30 8.43 0.14
N LEU A 263 37.33 8.84 1.42
CA LEU A 263 36.48 9.90 2.00
C LEU A 263 37.23 11.23 2.21
N ASN A 264 38.36 11.40 1.54
CA ASN A 264 39.20 12.60 1.62
C ASN A 264 39.09 13.54 0.40
N ASN A 265 38.27 13.21 -0.60
CA ASN A 265 38.01 14.12 -1.72
C ASN A 265 37.03 15.23 -1.29
N PRO A 266 36.88 16.32 -2.07
CA PRO A 266 35.89 17.35 -1.81
C PRO A 266 34.46 16.80 -1.74
N LEU A 267 33.61 17.38 -0.90
CA LEU A 267 32.22 16.93 -0.71
C LEU A 267 31.41 16.84 -2.02
N SER A 268 31.74 17.66 -3.03
CA SER A 268 31.13 17.66 -4.36
C SER A 268 31.38 16.39 -5.19
N HIS A 269 32.28 15.50 -4.78
CA HIS A 269 32.63 14.28 -5.50
C HIS A 269 31.82 13.05 -5.05
N TYR A 270 30.94 13.21 -4.05
CA TYR A 270 30.19 12.10 -3.46
C TYR A 270 28.70 12.19 -3.80
N TRP A 271 28.08 11.04 -4.03
CA TRP A 271 26.63 10.93 -3.92
C TRP A 271 26.24 10.93 -2.44
N ILE A 272 25.52 11.96 -2.03
CA ILE A 272 25.07 12.13 -0.65
C ILE A 272 23.64 11.67 -0.55
N ASN A 273 23.43 10.71 0.35
CA ASN A 273 22.11 10.15 0.58
C ASN A 273 21.17 11.22 1.17
N SER A 274 20.11 11.56 0.44
CA SER A 274 19.30 12.76 0.68
C SER A 274 17.81 12.37 0.79
N SER A 275 17.07 13.02 1.69
CA SER A 275 15.62 12.81 1.85
C SER A 275 14.86 14.11 1.56
N HIS A 276 13.66 13.97 1.02
CA HIS A 276 12.73 15.04 0.69
C HIS A 276 11.51 14.98 1.62
N ASN A 277 11.05 16.12 2.13
CA ASN A 277 10.00 16.27 3.15
C ASN A 277 10.06 15.22 4.27
N THR A 278 11.23 15.14 4.91
CA THR A 278 11.59 14.07 5.87
C THR A 278 10.65 13.91 7.05
N TYR A 279 9.90 14.96 7.41
CA TYR A 279 8.93 14.93 8.50
C TYR A 279 7.71 14.06 8.20
N LEU A 280 7.38 13.82 6.93
CA LEU A 280 6.18 13.06 6.53
C LEU A 280 6.38 11.56 6.68
N THR A 281 5.35 10.89 7.18
CA THR A 281 5.33 9.43 7.34
C THR A 281 4.61 8.69 6.21
N GLY A 282 3.93 9.42 5.33
CA GLY A 282 3.16 8.88 4.21
C GLY A 282 3.03 9.88 3.06
N ASP A 283 1.81 10.05 2.54
CA ASP A 283 1.55 10.97 1.43
C ASP A 283 1.79 12.47 1.78
N GLN A 284 1.91 13.29 0.73
CA GLN A 284 2.20 14.72 0.86
C GLN A 284 1.02 15.54 1.40
N LEU A 285 -0.20 15.01 1.48
CA LEU A 285 -1.41 15.81 1.74
C LEU A 285 -2.02 15.59 3.12
N ARG A 286 -2.10 14.36 3.60
CA ARG A 286 -2.86 13.93 4.79
C ARG A 286 -2.01 13.21 5.81
N SER A 287 -0.80 12.77 5.43
CA SER A 287 -0.01 11.95 6.32
C SER A 287 0.43 12.67 7.59
N GLU A 288 0.75 11.88 8.60
CA GLU A 288 1.22 12.40 9.87
C GLU A 288 2.67 12.90 9.72
N SER A 289 2.95 14.09 10.24
CA SER A 289 4.31 14.53 10.48
C SER A 289 4.84 13.96 11.80
N SER A 290 6.06 13.44 11.80
CA SER A 290 6.63 12.78 12.99
C SER A 290 8.13 13.05 13.16
N THR A 291 8.55 13.24 14.41
CA THR A 291 9.98 13.22 14.77
C THR A 291 10.62 11.86 14.49
N GLU A 292 9.86 10.77 14.54
CA GLU A 292 10.35 9.43 14.21
C GLU A 292 10.72 9.29 12.73
N ALA A 293 10.07 10.05 11.84
CA ALA A 293 10.45 10.08 10.43
C ALA A 293 11.88 10.62 10.29
N TYR A 294 12.26 11.65 11.06
CA TYR A 294 13.67 12.09 11.16
C TYR A 294 14.59 11.04 11.74
N VAL A 295 14.23 10.40 12.85
CA VAL A 295 15.11 9.37 13.44
C VAL A 295 15.37 8.22 12.47
N ARG A 296 14.34 7.82 11.71
CA ARG A 296 14.46 6.75 10.73
C ARG A 296 15.21 7.21 9.48
N CYS A 297 14.91 8.43 9.05
CA CYS A 297 15.53 9.03 7.89
C CYS A 297 16.98 9.35 8.15
N LEU A 298 17.40 10.10 9.21
CA LEU A 298 18.73 10.71 9.56
C LEU A 298 20.00 9.91 9.28
N ARG A 299 19.79 8.69 8.84
CA ARG A 299 20.50 8.11 7.70
C ARG A 299 20.35 8.93 6.35
N LEU A 300 19.58 10.07 6.28
CA LEU A 300 18.97 10.86 5.16
C LEU A 300 18.17 12.09 5.74
N GLY A 301 18.15 13.35 5.26
CA GLY A 301 17.19 14.36 5.84
C GLY A 301 17.06 15.79 5.25
N CYS A 302 15.91 16.47 5.48
CA CYS A 302 15.54 17.89 5.19
C CYS A 302 14.40 18.46 6.11
N LEU A 303 14.19 19.79 6.18
CA LEU A 303 13.25 20.50 7.10
C LEU A 303 12.39 21.55 6.37
N ASP A 304 11.07 21.60 6.65
CA ASP A 304 10.10 22.59 6.11
C ASP A 304 9.42 23.34 7.28
N CYS A 305 9.76 24.61 7.47
CA CYS A 305 9.49 25.37 8.69
C CYS A 305 8.48 26.50 8.45
N TRP A 306 7.46 26.57 9.32
CA TRP A 306 6.34 27.49 9.23
C TRP A 306 6.06 28.16 10.57
N ASN A 307 5.43 29.35 10.53
CA ASN A 307 4.98 30.02 11.74
C ASN A 307 3.97 29.17 12.53
N GLY A 308 4.26 28.92 13.80
CA GLY A 308 3.29 28.37 14.76
C GLY A 308 2.66 29.45 15.66
N PRO A 309 1.71 29.07 16.53
CA PRO A 309 1.03 30.02 17.42
C PRO A 309 1.97 30.74 18.39
N GLU A 310 3.01 30.04 18.86
CA GLU A 310 4.01 30.57 19.80
C GLU A 310 5.46 30.30 19.35
N GLU A 311 5.71 29.13 18.75
CA GLU A 311 7.02 28.67 18.28
C GLU A 311 6.92 28.09 16.86
N PRO A 312 8.03 28.01 16.09
CA PRO A 312 8.02 27.44 14.75
C PRO A 312 7.55 25.98 14.73
N VAL A 313 6.79 25.62 13.69
CA VAL A 313 6.28 24.27 13.46
C VAL A 313 6.78 23.74 12.11
N ILE A 314 6.85 22.42 11.99
CA ILE A 314 7.18 21.71 10.75
C ILE A 314 5.95 20.92 10.31
N TYR A 315 5.56 21.12 9.05
CA TYR A 315 4.53 20.38 8.33
C TYR A 315 4.63 20.74 6.85
N HIS A 316 3.93 20.02 5.98
CA HIS A 316 3.90 20.37 4.56
C HIS A 316 2.93 21.52 4.37
N GLY A 317 3.48 22.68 4.02
CA GLY A 317 2.71 23.88 3.75
C GLY A 317 1.51 23.61 2.86
N ARG A 318 0.39 24.24 3.16
CA ARG A 318 -0.81 24.17 2.31
C ARG A 318 -1.47 22.78 2.22
N THR A 319 -1.30 21.93 3.23
CA THR A 319 -1.88 20.56 3.30
C THR A 319 -2.59 20.25 4.63
N MET A 320 -3.15 19.04 4.77
CA MET A 320 -3.74 18.49 6.01
C MET A 320 -2.71 17.72 6.87
N THR A 321 -1.43 17.75 6.52
CA THR A 321 -0.42 17.03 7.30
C THR A 321 -0.35 17.58 8.73
N SER A 322 -0.13 16.68 9.69
CA SER A 322 -0.08 17.10 11.10
C SER A 322 1.15 17.99 11.36
N LYS A 323 1.11 18.76 12.45
CA LYS A 323 2.17 19.72 12.80
C LYS A 323 3.02 19.17 13.93
N ILE A 324 4.34 19.27 13.80
CA ILE A 324 5.30 18.94 14.85
C ILE A 324 6.13 20.17 15.22
N LYS A 325 6.62 20.23 16.46
CA LYS A 325 7.40 21.37 16.96
C LYS A 325 8.81 21.34 16.38
N PHE A 326 9.29 22.48 15.88
CA PHE A 326 10.65 22.61 15.36
C PHE A 326 11.71 22.18 16.39
N LYS A 327 11.56 22.62 17.64
CA LYS A 327 12.49 22.31 18.73
C LYS A 327 12.62 20.80 19.01
N ASP A 328 11.52 20.06 18.92
CA ASP A 328 11.52 18.61 19.17
C ASP A 328 12.20 17.86 18.02
N VAL A 329 12.03 18.34 16.78
CA VAL A 329 12.74 17.82 15.61
C VAL A 329 14.24 18.06 15.73
N VAL A 330 14.68 19.27 16.08
CA VAL A 330 16.12 19.58 16.26
C VAL A 330 16.75 18.72 17.35
N LYS A 331 16.04 18.45 18.46
CA LYS A 331 16.50 17.52 19.50
C LYS A 331 16.63 16.08 18.99
N ALA A 332 15.61 15.59 18.28
CA ALA A 332 15.67 14.26 17.67
C ALA A 332 16.86 14.14 16.69
N ILE A 333 17.13 15.18 15.91
CA ILE A 333 18.31 15.24 15.04
C ILE A 333 19.60 15.17 15.86
N ASN A 334 19.71 15.97 16.91
CA ASN A 334 20.92 15.99 17.75
C ASN A 334 21.25 14.61 18.35
N ASP A 335 20.21 13.89 18.79
CA ASP A 335 20.34 12.63 19.50
C ASP A 335 20.67 11.46 18.55
N HIS A 336 20.26 11.53 17.28
CA HIS A 336 20.34 10.42 16.33
C HIS A 336 21.24 10.65 15.11
N ALA A 337 21.65 11.89 14.79
CA ALA A 337 22.39 12.24 13.57
C ALA A 337 23.63 11.37 13.31
N PHE A 338 24.35 10.99 14.37
CA PHE A 338 25.60 10.23 14.26
C PHE A 338 25.50 8.80 14.84
N ALA A 339 24.29 8.27 15.02
CA ALA A 339 24.09 6.95 15.60
C ALA A 339 24.59 5.80 14.69
N THR A 340 24.60 6.01 13.37
CA THR A 340 24.98 4.98 12.38
C THR A 340 26.10 5.39 11.45
N SER A 341 26.45 6.67 11.39
CA SER A 341 27.51 7.23 10.55
C SER A 341 28.13 8.41 11.27
N GLU A 342 29.45 8.57 11.23
CA GLU A 342 30.16 9.71 11.82
C GLU A 342 30.30 10.90 10.87
N TYR A 343 29.90 10.74 9.59
CA TYR A 343 30.06 11.73 8.52
C TYR A 343 29.00 12.84 8.58
N PRO A 344 29.21 14.01 7.94
CA PRO A 344 28.37 15.19 8.15
C PRO A 344 26.91 15.01 7.74
N VAL A 345 26.03 15.73 8.43
CA VAL A 345 24.59 15.85 8.10
C VAL A 345 24.31 17.24 7.56
N VAL A 346 23.63 17.35 6.41
CA VAL A 346 23.19 18.63 5.85
C VAL A 346 21.69 18.80 6.10
N LEU A 347 21.31 19.89 6.75
CA LEU A 347 19.91 20.26 6.97
C LEU A 347 19.49 21.30 5.93
N SER A 348 18.72 20.86 4.94
CA SER A 348 18.07 21.77 3.98
C SER A 348 16.84 22.38 4.62
N ILE A 349 16.85 23.70 4.83
CA ILE A 349 15.75 24.45 5.43
C ILE A 349 14.94 25.15 4.34
N GLU A 350 13.71 24.71 4.17
CA GLU A 350 12.65 25.49 3.52
C GLU A 350 11.93 26.30 4.60
N GLU A 351 11.80 27.60 4.42
CA GLU A 351 11.50 28.53 5.50
C GLU A 351 10.38 29.48 5.07
N HIS A 352 9.32 29.49 5.88
CA HIS A 352 8.09 30.26 5.67
C HIS A 352 7.69 30.99 6.97
N CYS A 353 8.64 31.19 7.88
CA CYS A 353 8.47 31.84 9.16
C CYS A 353 8.65 33.37 9.03
N ASP A 354 8.13 34.11 10.01
CA ASP A 354 8.46 35.53 10.12
C ASP A 354 9.86 35.70 10.72
N VAL A 355 10.43 36.91 10.59
CA VAL A 355 11.78 37.22 11.10
C VAL A 355 11.93 36.93 12.60
N LYS A 356 10.85 37.06 13.40
CA LYS A 356 10.89 36.79 14.84
C LYS A 356 11.05 35.28 15.11
N GLN A 357 10.30 34.45 14.42
CA GLN A 357 10.37 32.99 14.53
C GLN A 357 11.64 32.43 13.89
N GLN A 358 12.17 33.04 12.81
CA GLN A 358 13.49 32.71 12.26
C GLN A 358 14.62 32.94 13.29
N LYS A 359 14.59 34.03 14.05
CA LYS A 359 15.57 34.25 15.15
C LYS A 359 15.47 33.18 16.22
N MET A 360 14.26 32.73 16.54
CA MET A 360 14.05 31.61 17.46
C MET A 360 14.65 30.31 16.91
N MET A 361 14.49 30.03 15.61
CA MET A 361 15.10 28.87 14.95
C MET A 361 16.62 28.89 15.06
N ALA A 362 17.25 30.04 14.77
CA ALA A 362 18.70 30.20 14.88
C ALA A 362 19.21 29.94 16.30
N GLN A 363 18.49 30.46 17.31
CA GLN A 363 18.83 30.25 18.71
C GLN A 363 18.71 28.77 19.10
N VAL A 364 17.63 28.11 18.70
CA VAL A 364 17.42 26.67 18.97
C VAL A 364 18.52 25.82 18.32
N PHE A 365 18.93 26.12 17.09
CA PHE A 365 20.06 25.43 16.46
C PHE A 365 21.35 25.58 17.27
N LYS A 366 21.70 26.81 17.68
CA LYS A 366 22.90 27.08 18.50
C LYS A 366 22.84 26.35 19.85
N ASP A 367 21.71 26.41 20.55
CA ASP A 367 21.56 25.85 21.89
C ASP A 367 21.57 24.31 21.91
N VAL A 368 20.95 23.69 20.90
CA VAL A 368 20.74 22.23 20.86
C VAL A 368 21.91 21.51 20.20
N PHE A 369 22.42 21.99 19.05
CA PHE A 369 23.51 21.31 18.34
C PHE A 369 24.89 21.66 18.87
N GLN A 370 25.08 22.84 19.48
CA GLN A 370 26.32 23.24 20.13
C GLN A 370 27.54 23.04 19.20
N ASP A 371 28.56 22.28 19.64
CA ASP A 371 29.79 22.00 18.91
C ASP A 371 29.58 21.16 17.64
N LYS A 372 28.44 20.47 17.51
CA LYS A 372 28.08 19.76 16.29
C LYS A 372 27.68 20.71 15.18
N LEU A 373 27.18 21.92 15.48
CA LEU A 373 26.80 22.89 14.46
C LEU A 373 28.04 23.51 13.81
N LEU A 374 28.10 23.49 12.48
CA LEU A 374 29.15 24.20 11.75
C LEU A 374 28.77 25.68 11.58
N THR A 375 29.52 26.56 12.26
CA THR A 375 29.30 28.02 12.22
C THR A 375 30.39 28.80 11.49
N GLU A 376 31.54 28.17 11.22
CA GLU A 376 32.71 28.83 10.62
C GLU A 376 33.29 28.00 9.47
N LEU A 377 34.00 28.66 8.55
CA LEU A 377 34.77 27.99 7.50
C LEU A 377 35.95 27.25 8.13
N LEU A 378 36.19 26.02 7.68
CA LEU A 378 37.35 25.24 8.12
C LEU A 378 38.64 25.82 7.57
N GLU A 379 38.63 26.19 6.29
CA GLU A 379 39.76 26.75 5.54
C GLU A 379 39.23 27.89 4.65
N PRO A 380 39.32 29.16 5.10
CA PRO A 380 38.76 30.30 4.38
C PRO A 380 39.32 30.51 2.97
N GLU A 381 40.56 30.09 2.73
CA GLU A 381 41.28 30.23 1.46
C GLU A 381 41.10 29.01 0.53
N ALA A 382 40.36 27.98 0.95
CA ALA A 382 40.19 26.78 0.13
C ALA A 382 39.31 27.04 -1.11
N GLU A 383 39.78 26.59 -2.27
CA GLU A 383 39.04 26.69 -3.54
C GLU A 383 37.99 25.58 -3.70
N GLN A 384 38.03 24.55 -2.87
CA GLN A 384 37.16 23.37 -2.93
C GLN A 384 36.43 23.14 -1.60
N LEU A 385 35.30 22.43 -1.65
CA LEU A 385 34.58 22.05 -0.44
C LEU A 385 35.42 21.08 0.42
N PRO A 386 35.31 21.13 1.76
CA PRO A 386 35.98 20.17 2.62
C PRO A 386 35.53 18.74 2.35
N SER A 387 36.36 17.78 2.73
CA SER A 387 36.03 16.35 2.62
C SER A 387 35.05 15.88 3.70
N PRO A 388 34.32 14.77 3.47
CA PRO A 388 33.52 14.12 4.51
C PRO A 388 34.33 13.83 5.78
N THR A 389 35.61 13.43 5.64
CA THR A 389 36.50 13.18 6.79
C THR A 389 36.77 14.43 7.62
N GLN A 390 36.98 15.60 7.01
CA GLN A 390 37.17 16.87 7.72
C GLN A 390 35.91 17.35 8.46
N LEU A 391 34.74 16.91 8.00
CA LEU A 391 33.42 17.33 8.50
C LEU A 391 32.77 16.30 9.43
N LYS A 392 33.52 15.33 9.96
CA LYS A 392 32.98 14.31 10.88
C LYS A 392 32.32 14.94 12.10
N GLY A 393 31.13 14.44 12.45
CA GLY A 393 30.34 14.91 13.58
C GLY A 393 29.74 16.31 13.41
N LYS A 394 29.78 16.89 12.19
CA LYS A 394 29.26 18.24 11.92
C LYS A 394 27.90 18.23 11.24
N ILE A 395 27.07 19.20 11.62
CA ILE A 395 25.76 19.50 11.06
C ILE A 395 25.87 20.83 10.30
N ILE A 396 25.51 20.82 9.02
CA ILE A 396 25.64 21.95 8.10
C ILE A 396 24.24 22.46 7.75
N ILE A 397 24.01 23.78 7.85
CA ILE A 397 22.74 24.40 7.48
C ILE A 397 22.79 24.86 6.02
N LYS A 398 21.85 24.37 5.21
CA LYS A 398 21.56 24.86 3.86
C LYS A 398 20.32 25.75 3.94
N HIS A 399 20.50 27.05 3.78
CA HIS A 399 19.42 28.04 3.80
C HIS A 399 19.84 29.30 3.01
N LYS A 400 18.91 30.22 2.74
CA LYS A 400 19.19 31.48 2.04
C LYS A 400 20.20 32.32 2.85
N LYS A 401 21.13 32.98 2.17
CA LYS A 401 22.15 33.85 2.77
C LYS A 401 21.96 35.28 2.27
N LEU A 402 21.91 36.24 3.19
CA LEU A 402 21.81 37.66 2.88
C LEU A 402 23.08 38.15 2.18
N ASN A 403 22.93 38.83 1.04
CA ASN A 403 23.99 39.65 0.46
C ASN A 403 24.00 41.01 1.16
N ILE A 404 25.18 41.43 1.64
CA ILE A 404 25.35 42.66 2.44
C ILE A 404 25.09 43.95 1.61
N ASP A 405 24.94 43.86 0.28
CA ASP A 405 24.92 45.00 -0.64
C ASP A 405 23.55 45.43 -1.22
N GLU A 406 22.43 44.79 -0.89
CA GLU A 406 21.11 45.21 -1.41
C GLU A 406 20.19 45.80 -0.33
N THR A 407 19.94 47.11 -0.42
CA THR A 407 18.99 47.85 0.43
C THR A 407 17.55 47.55 -0.03
N PHE A 408 16.75 46.91 0.83
CA PHE A 408 15.37 46.51 0.52
C PHE A 408 14.34 47.62 0.79
N ASN A 409 13.49 47.90 -0.20
CA ASN A 409 12.22 48.61 -0.05
C ASN A 409 11.06 47.60 0.05
N LYS A 410 10.18 47.79 1.05
CA LYS A 410 9.01 46.95 1.37
C LYS A 410 7.85 47.06 0.38
N LYS A 411 7.20 45.93 0.04
CA LYS A 411 5.78 45.82 -0.41
C LYS A 411 5.16 44.47 0.01
N ASP A 412 3.86 44.49 0.34
CA ASP A 412 3.06 43.46 1.03
C ASP A 412 2.42 42.33 0.16
N LEU A 413 1.90 41.32 0.88
CA LEU A 413 1.44 39.93 0.62
C LEU A 413 0.20 39.66 -0.29
N ARG A 414 0.05 38.38 -0.73
CA ARG A 414 -1.03 37.80 -1.58
C ARG A 414 -2.48 37.88 -1.04
N LYS A 415 -3.45 37.93 -1.98
CA LYS A 415 -4.90 37.65 -1.81
C LYS A 415 -5.41 36.79 -3.00
N GLY A 416 -5.70 35.50 -2.81
CA GLY A 416 -6.27 34.67 -3.89
C GLY A 416 -6.28 33.14 -3.74
N ASP A 417 -5.50 32.56 -2.82
CA ASP A 417 -5.41 31.10 -2.66
C ASP A 417 -6.23 30.64 -1.43
N LYS A 418 -6.95 29.52 -1.52
CA LYS A 418 -7.70 28.92 -0.39
C LYS A 418 -7.68 27.40 -0.48
N GLN A 419 -7.72 26.76 0.67
CA GLN A 419 -7.71 25.31 0.81
C GLN A 419 -8.52 24.89 2.04
N GLY A 420 -8.86 23.61 2.12
CA GLY A 420 -9.62 23.04 3.22
C GLY A 420 -10.58 21.96 2.76
N GLU A 421 -11.48 21.56 3.64
CA GLU A 421 -12.42 20.48 3.38
C GLU A 421 -13.74 21.03 2.82
N LEU A 422 -14.18 20.48 1.69
CA LEU A 422 -15.48 20.77 1.10
C LEU A 422 -16.27 19.48 0.96
N PHE A 423 -17.56 19.55 1.26
CA PHE A 423 -18.51 18.54 0.86
C PHE A 423 -18.89 18.78 -0.60
N ILE A 424 -18.72 17.76 -1.44
CA ILE A 424 -19.12 17.75 -2.85
C ILE A 424 -20.27 16.75 -2.99
N TRP A 425 -21.34 17.14 -3.68
CA TRP A 425 -22.50 16.27 -3.92
C TRP A 425 -22.21 15.23 -5.01
N ASP A 426 -22.44 13.94 -4.73
CA ASP A 426 -22.38 12.87 -5.73
C ASP A 426 -23.81 12.56 -6.24
N PRO A 427 -24.07 12.75 -7.56
CA PRO A 427 -25.39 12.53 -8.15
C PRO A 427 -25.73 11.04 -8.38
N ILE A 428 -24.81 10.09 -8.15
CA ILE A 428 -25.10 8.66 -8.32
C ILE A 428 -25.81 8.09 -7.09
N ASP A 429 -25.23 8.27 -5.91
CA ASP A 429 -25.79 7.76 -4.66
C ASP A 429 -26.58 8.82 -3.88
N GLU A 430 -26.63 10.06 -4.40
CA GLU A 430 -27.35 11.20 -3.82
C GLU A 430 -26.88 11.50 -2.40
N ARG A 431 -25.55 11.58 -2.22
CA ARG A 431 -24.91 11.87 -0.92
C ARG A 431 -23.83 12.95 -1.03
N TRP A 432 -23.54 13.56 0.11
CA TRP A 432 -22.44 14.51 0.26
C TRP A 432 -21.16 13.77 0.66
N TYR A 433 -20.09 13.96 -0.09
CA TYR A 433 -18.79 13.41 0.23
C TYR A 433 -17.80 14.49 0.61
N LYS A 434 -16.98 14.22 1.63
CA LYS A 434 -15.96 15.15 2.10
C LYS A 434 -14.68 15.00 1.28
N HIS A 435 -14.24 16.07 0.66
CA HIS A 435 -13.04 16.15 -0.16
C HIS A 435 -12.10 17.23 0.35
N TYR A 436 -10.80 16.96 0.28
CA TYR A 436 -9.80 18.03 0.44
C TYR A 436 -9.68 18.79 -0.87
N CYS A 437 -9.83 20.11 -0.80
CA CYS A 437 -9.86 20.99 -1.96
C CYS A 437 -8.78 22.06 -1.85
N VAL A 438 -8.20 22.44 -2.99
CA VAL A 438 -7.20 23.50 -3.10
C VAL A 438 -7.57 24.38 -4.29
N ILE A 439 -7.60 25.69 -4.08
CA ILE A 439 -7.67 26.69 -5.14
C ILE A 439 -6.28 27.27 -5.32
N GLY A 440 -5.69 27.01 -6.48
CA GLY A 440 -4.42 27.56 -6.94
C GLY A 440 -4.53 27.97 -8.41
N ASN A 441 -3.89 29.07 -8.81
CA ASN A 441 -3.87 29.54 -10.20
C ASN A 441 -5.25 29.55 -10.87
N LYS A 442 -6.27 30.08 -10.17
CA LYS A 442 -7.68 30.20 -10.63
C LYS A 442 -8.42 28.87 -10.85
N THR A 443 -7.86 27.76 -10.38
CA THR A 443 -8.37 26.41 -10.59
C THR A 443 -8.63 25.72 -9.25
N LEU A 444 -9.76 25.03 -9.13
CA LEU A 444 -10.13 24.19 -7.99
C LEU A 444 -9.67 22.75 -8.28
N TYR A 445 -8.81 22.23 -7.42
CA TYR A 445 -8.37 20.84 -7.39
C TYR A 445 -9.04 20.16 -6.20
N TYR A 446 -9.57 18.94 -6.38
CA TYR A 446 -10.15 18.17 -5.27
C TYR A 446 -9.61 16.74 -5.24
N ALA A 447 -9.30 16.26 -4.03
CA ALA A 447 -8.71 14.96 -3.80
C ALA A 447 -9.76 13.84 -3.79
N GLU A 448 -9.31 12.59 -3.86
CA GLU A 448 -10.16 11.43 -3.53
C GLU A 448 -10.79 11.56 -2.12
N GLU A 449 -11.95 10.95 -1.95
CA GLU A 449 -12.82 11.15 -0.78
C GLU A 449 -12.15 10.71 0.53
N ASN A 450 -12.46 11.42 1.62
CA ASN A 450 -12.17 10.93 2.96
C ASN A 450 -13.21 9.86 3.33
N GLU A 451 -12.87 8.57 3.23
CA GLU A 451 -13.62 7.49 3.89
C GLU A 451 -13.41 7.61 5.42
N LEU A 452 -13.90 8.68 6.03
CA LEU A 452 -14.18 8.64 7.47
C LEU A 452 -15.47 7.82 7.59
N GLU A 453 -15.37 6.71 8.31
CA GLU A 453 -16.53 5.97 8.79
C GLU A 453 -17.46 6.96 9.49
N GLU A 454 -18.52 7.40 8.79
CA GLU A 454 -19.64 8.04 9.47
C GLU A 454 -20.20 6.97 10.40
N ASP A 455 -19.96 7.20 11.69
CA ASP A 455 -20.68 6.61 12.81
C ASP A 455 -22.16 6.64 12.45
N VAL A 456 -22.70 5.47 12.06
CA VAL A 456 -24.09 5.33 11.64
C VAL A 456 -24.92 5.84 12.80
N GLY A 457 -25.48 7.04 12.60
CA GLY A 457 -26.24 7.74 13.62
C GLY A 457 -27.25 6.78 14.22
N LYS A 458 -27.24 6.70 15.55
CA LYS A 458 -28.25 6.03 16.37
C LYS A 458 -29.63 6.67 16.15
N GLY A 459 -30.26 6.38 15.03
CA GLY A 459 -31.70 6.40 14.84
C GLY A 459 -32.15 4.95 14.87
N GLY A 460 -32.99 4.57 15.82
CA GLY A 460 -33.38 3.18 16.09
C GLY A 460 -33.92 2.47 14.85
N THR A 461 -33.05 1.74 14.16
CA THR A 461 -33.42 0.69 13.23
C THR A 461 -33.92 -0.49 14.05
N GLU A 462 -35.13 -0.98 13.75
CA GLU A 462 -35.65 -2.16 14.40
C GLU A 462 -34.70 -3.34 14.11
N LEU A 463 -34.01 -3.84 15.13
CA LEU A 463 -32.92 -4.84 15.08
C LEU A 463 -33.18 -6.09 14.23
N HIS A 464 -34.44 -6.37 13.88
CA HIS A 464 -34.83 -7.54 13.09
C HIS A 464 -34.74 -7.33 11.57
N GLN A 465 -34.59 -6.10 11.08
CA GLN A 465 -34.54 -5.83 9.62
C GLN A 465 -33.24 -6.32 8.97
N SER A 466 -32.17 -6.49 9.75
CA SER A 466 -30.89 -7.06 9.30
C SER A 466 -30.82 -8.57 9.40
N GLU A 467 -31.88 -9.23 9.89
CA GLU A 467 -31.83 -10.66 10.20
C GLU A 467 -32.25 -11.52 8.99
N PRO A 468 -31.52 -12.61 8.69
CA PRO A 468 -31.76 -13.43 7.50
C PRO A 468 -33.11 -14.17 7.53
N TRP A 469 -33.72 -14.34 8.71
CA TRP A 469 -35.05 -14.93 8.88
C TRP A 469 -36.20 -13.94 8.66
N PHE A 470 -35.92 -12.64 8.49
CA PHE A 470 -36.93 -11.61 8.29
C PHE A 470 -37.04 -11.24 6.80
N HIS A 471 -38.14 -11.65 6.16
CA HIS A 471 -38.35 -11.58 4.71
C HIS A 471 -39.11 -10.30 4.29
N GLY A 472 -39.27 -9.34 5.20
CA GLY A 472 -39.95 -8.07 4.91
C GLY A 472 -41.37 -8.24 4.34
N ARG A 473 -41.73 -7.38 3.39
CA ARG A 473 -43.04 -7.43 2.71
C ARG A 473 -42.96 -8.30 1.46
N MET A 474 -43.70 -9.40 1.43
CA MET A 474 -43.72 -10.34 0.29
C MET A 474 -44.93 -10.06 -0.62
N SER A 475 -44.75 -10.14 -1.94
CA SER A 475 -45.76 -9.80 -2.97
C SER A 475 -47.03 -10.66 -2.89
N GLU A 476 -46.91 -11.98 -2.70
CA GLU A 476 -48.04 -12.91 -2.47
C GLU A 476 -48.14 -13.37 -1.00
N GLY A 477 -47.40 -12.69 -0.11
CA GLY A 477 -47.48 -12.82 1.34
C GLY A 477 -47.37 -14.26 1.86
N ARG A 478 -48.54 -14.88 2.05
CA ARG A 478 -48.68 -16.23 2.60
C ARG A 478 -48.19 -17.32 1.64
N GLN A 479 -48.52 -17.21 0.36
CA GLN A 479 -48.22 -18.25 -0.63
C GLN A 479 -46.70 -18.33 -0.89
N THR A 480 -46.03 -17.19 -0.96
CA THR A 480 -44.56 -17.12 -1.08
C THR A 480 -43.88 -17.72 0.15
N ALA A 481 -44.37 -17.41 1.37
CA ALA A 481 -43.82 -17.99 2.59
C ALA A 481 -44.00 -19.51 2.67
N GLU A 482 -45.18 -20.02 2.26
CA GLU A 482 -45.44 -21.46 2.21
C GLU A 482 -44.51 -22.16 1.22
N ARG A 483 -44.30 -21.58 0.04
CA ARG A 483 -43.38 -22.09 -1.00
C ARG A 483 -41.93 -22.15 -0.51
N LEU A 484 -41.40 -21.04 0.03
CA LEU A 484 -40.01 -20.97 0.50
C LEU A 484 -39.72 -21.96 1.63
N LEU A 485 -40.66 -22.11 2.58
CA LEU A 485 -40.54 -23.11 3.64
C LEU A 485 -40.64 -24.54 3.09
N GLN A 486 -41.52 -24.80 2.12
CA GLN A 486 -41.64 -26.13 1.49
C GLN A 486 -40.38 -26.51 0.69
N GLU A 487 -39.85 -25.60 -0.12
CA GLU A 487 -38.62 -25.81 -0.89
C GLU A 487 -37.42 -26.03 0.05
N TYR A 488 -37.23 -25.15 1.03
CA TYR A 488 -36.14 -25.29 2.00
C TYR A 488 -36.22 -26.62 2.77
N CYS A 489 -37.41 -26.97 3.28
CA CYS A 489 -37.60 -28.22 4.01
C CYS A 489 -37.51 -29.47 3.11
N ALA A 490 -37.79 -29.37 1.81
CA ALA A 490 -37.57 -30.47 0.87
C ALA A 490 -36.08 -30.76 0.66
N ASP A 491 -35.26 -29.70 0.62
CA ASP A 491 -33.81 -29.79 0.43
C ASP A 491 -33.06 -30.16 1.73
N SER A 492 -33.51 -29.67 2.89
CA SER A 492 -32.84 -29.84 4.18
C SER A 492 -33.35 -31.01 5.05
N GLY A 493 -34.39 -31.72 4.60
CA GLY A 493 -34.98 -32.85 5.34
C GLY A 493 -36.04 -32.46 6.38
N GLY A 494 -36.46 -31.19 6.41
CA GLY A 494 -37.72 -30.72 7.02
C GLY A 494 -37.82 -30.92 8.53
N VAL A 495 -37.05 -30.16 9.30
CA VAL A 495 -37.11 -30.16 10.78
C VAL A 495 -38.29 -29.32 11.28
N ASP A 496 -39.10 -29.90 12.16
CA ASP A 496 -40.16 -29.17 12.87
C ASP A 496 -39.55 -27.97 13.63
N GLY A 497 -40.09 -26.77 13.39
CA GLY A 497 -39.57 -25.53 13.96
C GLY A 497 -38.79 -24.65 12.98
N THR A 498 -38.51 -25.14 11.77
CA THR A 498 -37.89 -24.33 10.70
C THR A 498 -38.80 -23.14 10.36
N PHE A 499 -38.30 -21.91 10.32
CA PHE A 499 -39.17 -20.72 10.29
C PHE A 499 -38.65 -19.53 9.47
N LEU A 500 -39.58 -18.63 9.13
CA LEU A 500 -39.33 -17.27 8.65
C LEU A 500 -40.38 -16.30 9.21
N VAL A 501 -40.05 -15.01 9.22
CA VAL A 501 -40.96 -13.93 9.63
C VAL A 501 -41.14 -12.96 8.47
N ARG A 502 -42.38 -12.51 8.25
CA ARG A 502 -42.73 -11.53 7.23
C ARG A 502 -43.66 -10.45 7.76
N ALA A 503 -43.68 -9.29 7.13
CA ALA A 503 -44.66 -8.25 7.41
C ALA A 503 -46.09 -8.75 7.11
N SER A 504 -47.05 -8.38 7.96
CA SER A 504 -48.45 -8.71 7.76
C SER A 504 -49.03 -7.90 6.60
N GLY A 505 -49.62 -8.59 5.61
CA GLY A 505 -50.31 -7.93 4.50
C GLY A 505 -51.66 -7.30 4.90
N THR A 506 -52.23 -7.72 6.04
CA THR A 506 -53.59 -7.36 6.47
C THR A 506 -53.60 -6.29 7.55
N TYR A 507 -52.53 -6.14 8.33
CA TYR A 507 -52.46 -5.22 9.46
C TYR A 507 -51.13 -4.47 9.45
N VAL A 508 -51.21 -3.14 9.38
CA VAL A 508 -50.04 -2.24 9.40
C VAL A 508 -49.35 -2.39 10.77
N ASN A 509 -48.03 -2.62 10.76
CA ASN A 509 -47.13 -2.86 11.92
C ASN A 509 -47.12 -4.27 12.54
N ASP A 510 -47.98 -5.19 12.11
CA ASP A 510 -47.92 -6.57 12.56
C ASP A 510 -46.99 -7.43 11.70
N CYS A 511 -46.47 -8.50 12.28
CA CYS A 511 -45.68 -9.50 11.58
C CYS A 511 -46.40 -10.87 11.59
N THR A 512 -46.00 -11.76 10.69
CA THR A 512 -46.46 -13.15 10.65
C THR A 512 -45.24 -14.07 10.71
N LEU A 513 -45.18 -14.89 11.76
CA LEU A 513 -44.26 -16.01 11.90
C LEU A 513 -44.81 -17.21 11.12
N SER A 514 -44.04 -17.75 10.19
CA SER A 514 -44.39 -18.94 9.42
C SER A 514 -43.38 -20.03 9.74
N PHE A 515 -43.83 -21.24 10.07
CA PHE A 515 -42.92 -22.33 10.48
C PHE A 515 -43.40 -23.71 10.05
N TRP A 516 -42.46 -24.64 9.89
CA TRP A 516 -42.68 -26.02 9.50
C TRP A 516 -43.11 -26.87 10.70
N ARG A 517 -44.18 -27.65 10.53
CA ARG A 517 -44.65 -28.60 11.53
C ARG A 517 -45.43 -29.76 10.91
N GLY A 518 -45.02 -31.00 11.18
CA GLY A 518 -45.76 -32.21 10.80
C GLY A 518 -46.00 -32.32 9.30
N GLY A 519 -45.01 -31.88 8.50
CA GLY A 519 -45.07 -31.89 7.03
C GLY A 519 -45.91 -30.77 6.41
N ARG A 520 -46.31 -29.74 7.18
CA ARG A 520 -47.08 -28.60 6.69
C ARG A 520 -46.56 -27.28 7.27
N VAL A 521 -46.78 -26.19 6.56
CA VAL A 521 -46.48 -24.84 7.04
C VAL A 521 -47.62 -24.32 7.91
N GLN A 522 -47.27 -23.75 9.06
CA GLN A 522 -48.17 -23.09 10.00
C GLN A 522 -47.85 -21.60 10.08
N HIS A 523 -48.86 -20.78 10.41
CA HIS A 523 -48.70 -19.33 10.51
C HIS A 523 -49.24 -18.81 11.84
N CYS A 524 -48.44 -18.04 12.56
CA CYS A 524 -48.83 -17.31 13.76
C CYS A 524 -48.66 -15.81 13.55
N ARG A 525 -49.68 -15.03 13.89
CA ARG A 525 -49.64 -13.57 13.83
C ARG A 525 -48.92 -13.02 15.06
N ILE A 526 -47.83 -12.30 14.85
CA ILE A 526 -47.17 -11.46 15.85
C ILE A 526 -47.91 -10.13 15.88
N ARG A 527 -48.60 -9.87 16.98
CA ARG A 527 -49.39 -8.64 17.19
C ARG A 527 -48.48 -7.55 17.73
N SER A 528 -48.76 -6.31 17.33
CA SER A 528 -48.13 -5.11 17.88
C SER A 528 -49.17 -4.26 18.63
N CYS A 529 -48.79 -3.68 19.77
CA CYS A 529 -49.58 -2.65 20.45
C CYS A 529 -48.67 -1.57 21.07
N LEU A 530 -49.25 -0.42 21.41
CA LEU A 530 -48.55 0.68 22.07
C LEU A 530 -48.74 0.58 23.59
N GLU A 531 -47.67 0.29 24.32
CA GLU A 531 -47.62 0.34 25.78
C GLU A 531 -46.63 1.43 26.21
N GLY A 532 -47.11 2.44 26.96
CA GLY A 532 -46.24 3.49 27.51
C GLY A 532 -45.49 4.35 26.48
N GLY A 533 -45.98 4.44 25.23
CA GLY A 533 -45.33 5.18 24.14
C GLY A 533 -44.31 4.37 23.32
N HIS A 534 -44.12 3.08 23.64
CA HIS A 534 -43.28 2.16 22.90
C HIS A 534 -44.13 1.05 22.26
N THR A 535 -43.78 0.65 21.03
CA THR A 535 -44.41 -0.50 20.36
C THR A 535 -43.88 -1.79 20.99
N VAL A 536 -44.77 -2.63 21.49
CA VAL A 536 -44.45 -3.97 22.00
C VAL A 536 -45.07 -5.04 21.11
N TYR A 537 -44.40 -6.18 21.02
CA TYR A 537 -44.73 -7.30 20.15
C TYR A 537 -45.06 -8.55 20.96
N PHE A 538 -46.09 -9.29 20.59
CA PHE A 538 -46.52 -10.49 21.32
C PHE A 538 -47.21 -11.53 20.43
N LEU A 539 -47.05 -12.80 20.81
CA LEU A 539 -47.78 -13.95 20.21
C LEU A 539 -48.94 -14.41 21.11
N THR A 540 -48.81 -14.23 22.43
CA THR A 540 -49.85 -14.51 23.43
C THR A 540 -50.00 -13.29 24.32
N ASP A 541 -51.21 -13.04 24.82
CA ASP A 541 -51.53 -11.82 25.59
C ASP A 541 -50.78 -11.71 26.94
N ASN A 542 -50.02 -12.75 27.33
CA ASN A 542 -49.28 -12.81 28.59
C ASN A 542 -47.79 -12.46 28.46
N LEU A 543 -47.23 -12.36 27.24
CA LEU A 543 -45.79 -12.17 27.01
C LEU A 543 -45.56 -11.07 25.96
N HIS A 544 -45.08 -9.91 26.42
CA HIS A 544 -44.78 -8.75 25.59
C HIS A 544 -43.27 -8.56 25.44
N PHE A 545 -42.83 -8.23 24.23
CA PHE A 545 -41.42 -8.06 23.88
C PHE A 545 -41.18 -6.69 23.25
N PRO A 546 -40.02 -6.06 23.51
CA PRO A 546 -39.72 -4.71 23.00
C PRO A 546 -39.39 -4.69 21.49
N SER A 547 -39.12 -5.84 20.88
CA SER A 547 -38.90 -5.96 19.44
C SER A 547 -39.20 -7.38 18.95
N VAL A 548 -39.48 -7.52 17.65
CA VAL A 548 -39.63 -8.82 16.99
C VAL A 548 -38.37 -9.69 17.14
N TYR A 549 -37.18 -9.08 17.14
CA TYR A 549 -35.92 -9.78 17.37
C TYR A 549 -35.91 -10.51 18.73
N VAL A 550 -36.22 -9.78 19.81
CA VAL A 550 -36.22 -10.36 21.17
C VAL A 550 -37.29 -11.43 21.31
N LEU A 551 -38.46 -11.23 20.69
CA LEU A 551 -39.53 -12.22 20.65
C LEU A 551 -39.06 -13.53 20.00
N ILE A 552 -38.38 -13.45 18.85
CA ILE A 552 -37.90 -14.63 18.12
C ILE A 552 -36.81 -15.35 18.92
N GLN A 553 -35.84 -14.63 19.49
CA GLN A 553 -34.81 -15.23 20.35
C GLN A 553 -35.43 -15.98 21.54
N TYR A 554 -36.44 -15.39 22.17
CA TYR A 554 -37.15 -16.04 23.27
C TYR A 554 -37.78 -17.39 22.86
N TYR A 555 -38.43 -17.48 21.69
CA TYR A 555 -39.07 -18.71 21.22
C TYR A 555 -38.12 -19.70 20.51
N ARG A 556 -36.85 -19.33 20.31
CA ARG A 556 -35.79 -20.30 20.00
C ARG A 556 -35.38 -21.08 21.24
N ASP A 557 -35.30 -20.40 22.38
CA ASP A 557 -34.91 -21.01 23.66
C ASP A 557 -36.09 -21.64 24.43
N ASN A 558 -37.30 -21.09 24.25
CA ASN A 558 -38.51 -21.48 24.98
C ASN A 558 -39.59 -22.05 24.05
N LEU A 559 -40.43 -22.95 24.60
CA LEU A 559 -41.51 -23.59 23.84
C LEU A 559 -42.63 -22.59 23.52
N LEU A 560 -42.96 -22.44 22.24
CA LEU A 560 -44.22 -21.84 21.79
C LEU A 560 -45.35 -22.82 22.10
N ARG A 561 -46.19 -22.48 23.08
CA ARG A 561 -47.33 -23.30 23.53
C ARG A 561 -48.62 -22.78 22.89
N CYS A 562 -49.21 -23.57 22.02
CA CYS A 562 -50.57 -23.38 21.50
C CYS A 562 -51.48 -24.51 21.97
N GLN A 563 -52.80 -24.34 21.88
CA GLN A 563 -53.77 -25.34 22.37
C GLN A 563 -53.56 -26.74 21.76
N ASP A 564 -52.98 -26.82 20.55
CA ASP A 564 -52.78 -28.06 19.81
C ASP A 564 -51.31 -28.53 19.72
N PHE A 565 -50.34 -27.79 20.30
CA PHE A 565 -48.90 -28.13 20.21
C PHE A 565 -47.94 -27.35 21.09
N ASN A 566 -46.75 -27.95 21.27
CA ASN A 566 -45.57 -27.29 21.79
C ASN A 566 -44.42 -27.43 20.77
N LEU A 567 -43.81 -26.31 20.37
CA LEU A 567 -42.76 -26.29 19.35
C LEU A 567 -41.74 -25.19 19.67
N ARG A 568 -40.45 -25.44 19.41
CA ARG A 568 -39.39 -24.41 19.47
C ARG A 568 -39.02 -24.00 18.07
N LEU A 569 -38.62 -22.75 17.89
CA LEU A 569 -38.07 -22.29 16.62
C LEU A 569 -36.64 -22.83 16.48
N THR A 570 -36.36 -23.50 15.36
CA THR A 570 -35.10 -24.21 15.13
C THR A 570 -34.29 -23.54 14.03
N GLU A 571 -34.37 -24.04 12.80
CA GLU A 571 -33.63 -23.55 11.65
C GLU A 571 -34.32 -22.33 11.04
N LEU A 572 -33.52 -21.38 10.54
CA LEU A 572 -34.04 -20.22 9.83
C LEU A 572 -34.07 -20.50 8.33
N VAL A 573 -35.11 -20.02 7.65
CA VAL A 573 -35.12 -19.97 6.18
C VAL A 573 -34.49 -18.65 5.76
N PRO A 574 -33.32 -18.64 5.09
CA PRO A 574 -32.70 -17.42 4.61
C PRO A 574 -33.55 -16.76 3.51
N GLN A 575 -33.47 -15.43 3.40
CA GLN A 575 -34.11 -14.70 2.32
C GLN A 575 -33.53 -15.13 0.95
N PRO A 576 -34.34 -15.35 -0.09
CA PRO A 576 -33.83 -15.56 -1.45
C PRO A 576 -33.05 -14.31 -1.90
N ASP A 577 -31.84 -14.50 -2.45
CA ASP A 577 -30.92 -13.44 -2.88
C ASP A 577 -31.53 -12.56 -4.00
N GLN A 578 -32.39 -11.60 -3.65
CA GLN A 578 -32.77 -10.48 -4.51
C GLN A 578 -31.95 -9.25 -4.12
N HIS A 579 -30.65 -9.32 -4.36
CA HIS A 579 -29.78 -8.16 -4.20
C HIS A 579 -29.97 -7.21 -5.39
N LEU A 580 -29.99 -5.89 -5.15
CA LEU A 580 -30.16 -4.87 -6.20
C LEU A 580 -29.06 -4.92 -7.29
N TRP A 581 -27.91 -5.50 -6.97
CA TRP A 581 -26.80 -5.69 -7.90
C TRP A 581 -26.83 -7.03 -8.64
N PHE A 582 -27.77 -7.94 -8.31
CA PHE A 582 -27.83 -9.29 -8.86
C PHE A 582 -28.85 -9.41 -9.99
N TYR A 583 -28.44 -10.03 -11.10
CA TYR A 583 -29.27 -10.27 -12.26
C TYR A 583 -29.23 -11.74 -12.67
N SER A 584 -30.36 -12.44 -12.58
CA SER A 584 -30.47 -13.85 -13.01
C SER A 584 -30.52 -14.03 -14.52
N ASN A 585 -30.90 -13.00 -15.27
CA ASN A 585 -31.06 -13.06 -16.72
C ASN A 585 -30.59 -11.75 -17.38
N LEU A 586 -29.27 -11.52 -17.37
CA LEU A 586 -28.65 -10.36 -18.02
C LEU A 586 -27.46 -10.86 -18.84
N SER A 587 -27.46 -10.55 -20.14
CA SER A 587 -26.37 -10.94 -21.03
C SER A 587 -25.11 -10.12 -20.76
N ARG A 588 -23.98 -10.58 -21.30
CA ARG A 588 -22.72 -9.83 -21.22
C ARG A 588 -22.83 -8.44 -21.85
N GLY A 589 -23.44 -8.35 -23.04
CA GLY A 589 -23.56 -7.10 -23.78
C GLY A 589 -24.48 -6.09 -23.10
N GLU A 590 -25.60 -6.54 -22.53
CA GLU A 590 -26.50 -5.67 -21.75
C GLU A 590 -25.83 -5.16 -20.48
N ALA A 591 -25.03 -5.99 -19.81
CA ALA A 591 -24.24 -5.56 -18.65
C ALA A 591 -23.19 -4.50 -19.02
N GLU A 592 -22.51 -4.67 -20.16
CA GLU A 592 -21.56 -3.67 -20.69
C GLU A 592 -22.27 -2.33 -20.99
N ASP A 593 -23.42 -2.37 -21.66
CA ASP A 593 -24.22 -1.17 -21.96
C ASP A 593 -24.71 -0.46 -20.68
N TYR A 594 -25.22 -1.21 -19.71
CA TYR A 594 -25.68 -0.66 -18.42
C TYR A 594 -24.54 0.07 -17.70
N LEU A 595 -23.36 -0.53 -17.65
CA LEU A 595 -22.20 0.04 -16.96
C LEU A 595 -21.56 1.21 -17.70
N MET A 596 -21.53 1.18 -19.03
CA MET A 596 -21.00 2.28 -19.84
C MET A 596 -21.84 3.56 -19.73
N ARG A 597 -23.13 3.44 -19.42
CA ARG A 597 -24.03 4.57 -19.16
C ARG A 597 -23.78 5.25 -17.80
N ILE A 598 -23.06 4.60 -16.89
CA ILE A 598 -22.75 5.14 -15.57
C ILE A 598 -21.36 5.80 -15.59
N PRO A 599 -21.25 7.15 -15.46
CA PRO A 599 -20.00 7.88 -15.65
C PRO A 599 -19.07 7.87 -14.41
N ARG A 600 -19.04 6.76 -13.66
CA ARG A 600 -18.13 6.55 -12.53
C ARG A 600 -17.52 5.15 -12.52
N ASP A 601 -16.25 5.07 -12.15
CA ASP A 601 -15.56 3.81 -11.90
C ASP A 601 -15.99 3.22 -10.56
N GLY A 602 -15.90 1.90 -10.42
CA GLY A 602 -16.44 1.16 -9.26
C GLY A 602 -17.94 0.86 -9.38
N ALA A 603 -18.59 1.26 -10.48
CA ALA A 603 -19.92 0.77 -10.82
C ALA A 603 -19.86 -0.73 -11.13
N PHE A 604 -20.80 -1.52 -10.60
CA PHE A 604 -20.77 -2.97 -10.74
C PHE A 604 -22.16 -3.62 -10.70
N LEU A 605 -22.21 -4.85 -11.21
CA LEU A 605 -23.32 -5.78 -11.07
C LEU A 605 -22.80 -7.22 -11.11
N ILE A 606 -23.57 -8.18 -10.59
CA ILE A 606 -23.31 -9.62 -10.73
C ILE A 606 -24.43 -10.23 -11.54
N ARG A 607 -24.08 -11.00 -12.56
CA ARG A 607 -25.04 -11.69 -13.42
C ARG A 607 -24.83 -13.20 -13.37
N GLN A 608 -25.93 -13.96 -13.32
CA GLN A 608 -25.89 -15.42 -13.51
C GLN A 608 -25.60 -15.72 -14.99
N ARG A 609 -24.82 -16.77 -15.24
CA ARG A 609 -24.49 -17.21 -16.60
C ARG A 609 -25.42 -18.37 -17.00
N GLU A 610 -25.29 -18.82 -18.24
CA GLU A 610 -26.10 -19.92 -18.80
C GLU A 610 -25.99 -21.23 -17.98
N ASP A 611 -24.86 -21.43 -17.29
CA ASP A 611 -24.67 -22.51 -16.33
C ASP A 611 -25.20 -22.12 -14.93
N SER A 612 -26.04 -22.96 -14.32
CA SER A 612 -26.69 -22.69 -13.02
C SER A 612 -25.72 -22.38 -11.87
N ASP A 613 -24.49 -22.90 -11.96
CA ASP A 613 -23.43 -22.77 -10.95
C ASP A 613 -22.30 -21.80 -11.37
N SER A 614 -22.51 -20.99 -12.42
CA SER A 614 -21.54 -19.98 -12.86
C SER A 614 -22.13 -18.56 -12.86
N TYR A 615 -21.35 -17.63 -12.33
CA TYR A 615 -21.71 -16.22 -12.23
C TYR A 615 -20.60 -15.35 -12.83
N ALA A 616 -20.92 -14.11 -13.14
CA ALA A 616 -19.93 -13.13 -13.55
C ALA A 616 -20.14 -11.81 -12.81
N ILE A 617 -19.11 -11.32 -12.14
CA ILE A 617 -19.07 -9.94 -11.69
C ILE A 617 -18.61 -9.06 -12.85
N THR A 618 -19.40 -8.04 -13.15
CA THR A 618 -19.11 -7.08 -14.22
C THR A 618 -19.00 -5.69 -13.59
N PHE A 619 -17.92 -4.97 -13.84
CA PHE A 619 -17.66 -3.67 -13.23
C PHE A 619 -16.95 -2.72 -14.19
N ARG A 620 -17.10 -1.42 -13.96
CA ARG A 620 -16.41 -0.36 -14.69
C ARG A 620 -15.16 0.07 -13.94
N GLY A 621 -14.02 0.10 -14.63
CA GLY A 621 -12.78 0.59 -14.09
C GLY A 621 -11.87 1.19 -15.15
N GLU A 622 -11.29 2.36 -14.84
CA GLU A 622 -10.52 3.19 -15.77
C GLU A 622 -11.32 3.51 -17.05
N GLY A 623 -12.63 3.73 -16.89
CA GLY A 623 -13.54 4.00 -17.99
C GLY A 623 -13.95 2.79 -18.84
N ILE A 624 -13.39 1.60 -18.59
CA ILE A 624 -13.63 0.37 -19.35
C ILE A 624 -14.41 -0.65 -18.52
N VAL A 625 -15.30 -1.44 -19.15
CA VAL A 625 -16.01 -2.53 -18.47
C VAL A 625 -15.17 -3.81 -18.47
N LYS A 626 -15.04 -4.44 -17.30
CA LYS A 626 -14.32 -5.69 -17.06
C LYS A 626 -15.26 -6.75 -16.48
N HIS A 627 -14.93 -8.03 -16.70
CA HIS A 627 -15.71 -9.17 -16.22
C HIS A 627 -14.81 -10.20 -15.54
N CYS A 628 -15.21 -10.68 -14.36
CA CYS A 628 -14.58 -11.83 -13.70
C CYS A 628 -15.60 -12.95 -13.52
N ARG A 629 -15.16 -14.19 -13.72
CA ARG A 629 -16.00 -15.38 -13.52
C ARG A 629 -15.94 -15.80 -12.05
N ILE A 630 -17.10 -16.14 -11.52
CA ILE A 630 -17.28 -16.75 -10.20
C ILE A 630 -17.84 -18.15 -10.44
N HIS A 631 -17.20 -19.16 -9.85
CA HIS A 631 -17.65 -20.55 -9.92
C HIS A 631 -18.22 -20.95 -8.56
N LYS A 632 -19.34 -21.66 -8.54
CA LYS A 632 -19.88 -22.25 -7.32
C LYS A 632 -19.34 -23.67 -7.18
N GLU A 633 -18.49 -23.89 -6.19
CA GLU A 633 -17.91 -25.19 -5.86
C GLU A 633 -18.52 -25.70 -4.55
N GLY A 634 -19.52 -26.58 -4.65
CA GLY A 634 -20.26 -27.06 -3.48
C GLY A 634 -21.07 -25.93 -2.81
N SER A 635 -20.73 -25.62 -1.55
CA SER A 635 -21.34 -24.54 -0.78
C SER A 635 -20.61 -23.19 -0.89
N MET A 636 -19.51 -23.10 -1.63
CA MET A 636 -18.65 -21.92 -1.69
C MET A 636 -18.64 -21.29 -3.08
N TYR A 637 -18.42 -19.97 -3.14
CA TYR A 637 -18.23 -19.18 -4.34
C TYR A 637 -16.75 -18.82 -4.49
N VAL A 638 -16.16 -19.19 -5.63
CA VAL A 638 -14.74 -19.03 -5.91
C VAL A 638 -14.52 -17.99 -7.00
N LEU A 639 -13.68 -17.00 -6.70
CA LEU A 639 -13.25 -15.95 -7.63
C LEU A 639 -11.73 -16.06 -7.85
N GLY A 640 -11.30 -16.38 -9.08
CA GLY A 640 -9.88 -16.61 -9.39
C GLY A 640 -9.39 -18.01 -8.97
N THR A 641 -8.15 -18.12 -8.48
CA THR A 641 -7.51 -19.39 -8.08
C THR A 641 -7.44 -19.62 -6.56
N SER A 642 -7.71 -18.61 -5.74
CA SER A 642 -7.45 -18.67 -4.29
C SER A 642 -8.48 -17.99 -3.37
N SER A 643 -9.44 -17.23 -3.91
CA SER A 643 -10.43 -16.51 -3.09
C SER A 643 -11.76 -17.25 -3.05
N GLU A 644 -12.11 -17.77 -1.88
CA GLU A 644 -13.33 -18.53 -1.60
C GLU A 644 -14.24 -17.77 -0.63
N PHE A 645 -15.54 -17.77 -0.87
CA PHE A 645 -16.56 -17.07 -0.09
C PHE A 645 -17.77 -17.97 0.18
N GLU A 646 -18.42 -17.84 1.32
CA GLU A 646 -19.63 -18.62 1.66
C GLU A 646 -20.86 -18.15 0.89
N SER A 647 -20.87 -16.87 0.44
CA SER A 647 -21.97 -16.30 -0.35
C SER A 647 -21.49 -15.21 -1.31
N LEU A 648 -22.31 -14.91 -2.33
CA LEU A 648 -22.07 -13.75 -3.21
C LEU A 648 -22.12 -12.42 -2.43
N LEU A 649 -22.91 -12.34 -1.35
CA LEU A 649 -22.97 -11.16 -0.49
C LEU A 649 -21.64 -10.92 0.22
N GLU A 650 -21.06 -11.98 0.81
CA GLU A 650 -19.75 -11.89 1.47
C GLU A 650 -18.66 -11.46 0.48
N LEU A 651 -18.68 -12.00 -0.74
CA LEU A 651 -17.78 -11.59 -1.82
C LEU A 651 -17.93 -10.08 -2.11
N VAL A 652 -19.16 -9.58 -2.26
CA VAL A 652 -19.41 -8.16 -2.54
C VAL A 652 -18.98 -7.28 -1.38
N ASP A 653 -19.30 -7.64 -0.14
CA ASP A 653 -18.92 -6.87 1.06
C ASP A 653 -17.41 -6.86 1.29
N TYR A 654 -16.72 -7.95 0.93
CA TYR A 654 -15.26 -8.01 0.93
C TYR A 654 -14.67 -7.00 -0.07
N PHE A 655 -15.13 -7.01 -1.33
CA PHE A 655 -14.63 -6.12 -2.38
C PHE A 655 -15.22 -4.70 -2.38
N ARG A 656 -16.18 -4.42 -1.49
CA ARG A 656 -16.56 -3.05 -1.09
C ARG A 656 -15.51 -2.41 -0.21
N LYS A 657 -14.81 -3.21 0.61
CA LYS A 657 -13.77 -2.75 1.53
C LYS A 657 -12.37 -2.83 0.92
N LYS A 658 -12.11 -3.88 0.14
CA LYS A 658 -10.83 -4.12 -0.53
C LYS A 658 -10.96 -3.92 -2.04
N PRO A 659 -9.93 -3.40 -2.74
CA PRO A 659 -9.98 -3.23 -4.18
C PRO A 659 -10.11 -4.60 -4.87
N LEU A 660 -10.99 -4.68 -5.87
CA LEU A 660 -11.12 -5.84 -6.75
C LEU A 660 -10.11 -5.77 -7.89
N TYR A 661 -9.90 -4.58 -8.46
CA TYR A 661 -9.02 -4.35 -9.61
C TYR A 661 -8.19 -3.10 -9.38
N ARG A 662 -6.86 -3.24 -9.29
CA ARG A 662 -5.93 -2.14 -8.97
C ARG A 662 -6.34 -1.39 -7.69
N LYS A 663 -6.87 -0.17 -7.82
CA LYS A 663 -7.37 0.66 -6.71
C LYS A 663 -8.91 0.71 -6.63
N ILE A 664 -9.59 0.01 -7.54
CA ILE A 664 -11.05 0.12 -7.73
C ILE A 664 -11.75 -0.89 -6.83
N LYS A 665 -12.57 -0.36 -5.91
CA LYS A 665 -13.49 -1.11 -5.07
C LYS A 665 -14.86 -1.21 -5.74
N LEU A 666 -15.66 -2.19 -5.35
CA LEU A 666 -17.07 -2.27 -5.74
C LEU A 666 -17.85 -1.21 -4.97
N ARG A 667 -18.51 -0.30 -5.67
CA ARG A 667 -19.11 0.88 -5.05
C ARG A 667 -20.55 1.12 -5.45
N TYR A 668 -20.81 1.25 -6.75
CA TYR A 668 -22.13 1.65 -7.23
C TYR A 668 -22.87 0.44 -7.81
N PRO A 669 -23.82 -0.16 -7.07
CA PRO A 669 -24.64 -1.24 -7.63
C PRO A 669 -25.51 -0.67 -8.75
N VAL A 670 -25.34 -1.18 -9.96
CA VAL A 670 -26.08 -0.68 -11.12
C VAL A 670 -27.46 -1.32 -11.14
N THR A 671 -28.51 -0.48 -11.05
CA THR A 671 -29.91 -0.89 -11.16
C THR A 671 -30.54 -0.35 -12.45
N PRO A 672 -31.64 -0.93 -12.96
CA PRO A 672 -32.32 -0.41 -14.15
C PRO A 672 -32.81 1.05 -13.99
N GLU A 673 -33.28 1.42 -12.79
CA GLU A 673 -33.72 2.80 -12.51
C GLU A 673 -32.54 3.79 -12.59
N LEU A 674 -31.36 3.38 -12.11
CA LEU A 674 -30.14 4.16 -12.21
C LEU A 674 -29.75 4.37 -13.67
N VAL A 675 -29.80 3.30 -14.46
CA VAL A 675 -29.52 3.36 -15.91
C VAL A 675 -30.50 4.28 -16.61
N GLU A 676 -31.80 4.24 -16.30
CA GLU A 676 -32.81 5.13 -16.87
C GLU A 676 -32.58 6.61 -16.48
N ARG A 677 -32.22 6.87 -15.22
CA ARG A 677 -31.88 8.22 -14.73
C ARG A 677 -30.72 8.82 -15.51
N PHE A 678 -29.65 8.05 -15.75
CA PHE A 678 -28.51 8.53 -16.54
C PHE A 678 -28.73 8.45 -18.07
N SER A 679 -29.69 7.65 -18.53
CA SER A 679 -30.12 7.60 -19.94
C SER A 679 -31.03 8.78 -20.33
N SER A 680 -31.79 9.34 -19.38
CA SER A 680 -32.64 10.52 -19.62
C SER A 680 -31.84 11.83 -19.64
N VAL A 681 -30.77 11.92 -18.85
CA VAL A 681 -29.79 13.02 -18.89
C VAL A 681 -28.96 12.98 -20.18
N SER A 682 -28.61 11.79 -20.68
CA SER A 682 -27.82 11.66 -21.92
C SER A 682 -28.54 12.11 -23.19
N ASN A 683 -29.88 12.18 -23.19
CA ASN A 683 -30.66 12.69 -24.31
C ASN A 683 -30.72 14.23 -24.39
N LYS A 684 -30.23 14.95 -23.38
CA LYS A 684 -29.93 16.39 -23.46
C LYS A 684 -28.67 16.69 -22.64
N ALA A 685 -27.53 16.58 -23.33
CA ALA A 685 -26.17 16.84 -22.87
C ALA A 685 -25.54 15.74 -21.99
N CYS A 686 -25.02 14.73 -22.67
CA CYS A 686 -23.73 14.14 -22.31
C CYS A 686 -22.78 14.33 -23.50
N VAL A 687 -22.27 15.55 -23.69
CA VAL A 687 -21.05 15.79 -24.45
C VAL A 687 -19.88 15.66 -23.47
N GLY A 688 -19.66 14.43 -23.03
CA GLY A 688 -18.36 13.90 -22.61
C GLY A 688 -17.83 12.86 -23.60
N CYS A 689 -18.60 12.57 -24.66
CA CYS A 689 -18.13 11.93 -25.87
C CYS A 689 -18.27 12.96 -26.99
N LEU A 690 -17.12 13.34 -27.54
CA LEU A 690 -16.91 14.21 -28.69
C LEU A 690 -18.07 14.12 -29.71
N SER A 691 -18.82 15.21 -29.88
CA SER A 691 -19.38 15.49 -31.19
C SER A 691 -18.19 15.75 -32.12
N ALA A 692 -17.88 14.76 -32.95
CA ALA A 692 -16.82 14.84 -33.94
C ALA A 692 -16.90 16.14 -34.74
N PRO A 693 -15.75 16.79 -34.95
CA PRO A 693 -15.31 16.83 -36.33
C PRO A 693 -13.84 16.39 -36.47
N HIS A 694 -13.57 15.65 -37.55
CA HIS A 694 -12.28 15.17 -38.07
C HIS A 694 -11.76 13.81 -37.56
N SER A 695 -12.61 12.78 -37.55
CA SER A 695 -12.16 11.38 -37.46
C SER A 695 -11.29 11.01 -38.68
N THR A 696 -9.98 10.92 -38.47
CA THR A 696 -9.03 10.39 -39.45
C THR A 696 -8.64 8.97 -39.07
N VAL A 697 -8.71 8.04 -40.02
CA VAL A 697 -8.31 6.65 -39.83
C VAL A 697 -7.13 6.32 -40.76
N LYS A 698 -6.25 5.42 -40.32
CA LYS A 698 -5.11 4.95 -41.10
C LYS A 698 -5.38 3.54 -41.61
N ALA A 699 -5.14 3.30 -42.89
CA ALA A 699 -5.29 1.98 -43.48
C ALA A 699 -4.23 1.00 -42.97
N LEU A 700 -4.67 -0.13 -42.41
CA LEU A 700 -3.80 -1.22 -41.97
C LEU A 700 -3.39 -2.14 -43.13
N TYR A 701 -4.21 -2.20 -44.17
CA TYR A 701 -4.05 -3.06 -45.34
C TYR A 701 -4.45 -2.32 -46.63
N ASP A 702 -3.98 -2.80 -47.77
CA ASP A 702 -4.44 -2.34 -49.07
C ASP A 702 -5.90 -2.77 -49.28
N TYR A 703 -6.72 -1.89 -49.86
CA TYR A 703 -8.10 -2.20 -50.20
C TYR A 703 -8.45 -1.62 -51.57
N ARG A 704 -9.01 -2.45 -52.44
CA ARG A 704 -9.43 -2.07 -53.78
C ARG A 704 -10.95 -2.14 -53.88
N ALA A 705 -11.57 -1.00 -54.19
CA ALA A 705 -13.02 -0.89 -54.35
C ALA A 705 -13.54 -1.94 -55.33
N MET A 706 -14.48 -2.76 -54.86
CA MET A 706 -15.22 -3.74 -55.66
C MET A 706 -16.49 -3.11 -56.23
N ARG A 707 -16.99 -2.03 -55.62
CA ARG A 707 -18.16 -1.28 -56.07
C ARG A 707 -17.85 0.20 -56.31
N SER A 708 -18.67 0.86 -57.13
CA SER A 708 -18.49 2.27 -57.47
C SER A 708 -18.71 3.24 -56.29
N ASP A 709 -19.38 2.79 -55.24
CA ASP A 709 -19.62 3.50 -53.99
C ASP A 709 -18.54 3.26 -52.92
N GLU A 710 -17.51 2.47 -53.23
CA GLU A 710 -16.41 2.17 -52.32
C GLU A 710 -15.12 2.98 -52.62
N LEU A 711 -14.26 3.06 -51.61
CA LEU A 711 -12.96 3.70 -51.64
C LEU A 711 -11.86 2.69 -52.00
N THR A 712 -10.86 3.12 -52.79
CA THR A 712 -9.62 2.35 -53.01
C THR A 712 -8.50 3.09 -52.30
N PHE A 713 -7.76 2.40 -51.42
CA PHE A 713 -6.65 2.96 -50.65
C PHE A 713 -5.56 1.92 -50.39
N TYR A 714 -4.37 2.38 -50.01
CA TYR A 714 -3.21 1.53 -49.75
C TYR A 714 -2.82 1.59 -48.28
N LYS A 715 -2.16 0.56 -47.76
CA LYS A 715 -1.67 0.47 -46.39
C LYS A 715 -0.86 1.72 -46.02
N GLY A 716 -1.16 2.30 -44.87
CA GLY A 716 -0.57 3.54 -44.37
C GLY A 716 -1.29 4.82 -44.79
N THR A 717 -2.27 4.74 -45.69
CA THR A 717 -3.07 5.89 -46.14
C THR A 717 -3.95 6.45 -45.03
N LEU A 718 -4.05 7.77 -44.93
CA LEU A 718 -5.00 8.46 -44.05
C LEU A 718 -6.31 8.76 -44.80
N ILE A 719 -7.43 8.36 -44.21
CA ILE A 719 -8.79 8.60 -44.71
C ILE A 719 -9.47 9.55 -43.72
N HIS A 720 -9.97 10.67 -44.22
CA HIS A 720 -10.46 11.78 -43.39
C HIS A 720 -12.00 11.81 -43.35
N ASN A 721 -12.57 12.60 -42.44
CA ASN A 721 -14.02 12.79 -42.29
C ASN A 721 -14.81 11.47 -42.20
N VAL A 722 -14.36 10.57 -41.32
CA VAL A 722 -14.90 9.21 -41.26
C VAL A 722 -16.23 9.15 -40.51
N THR A 723 -17.29 8.74 -41.21
CA THR A 723 -18.61 8.46 -40.65
C THR A 723 -18.71 6.95 -40.36
N LYS A 724 -18.89 6.60 -39.08
CA LYS A 724 -18.98 5.20 -38.63
C LYS A 724 -20.42 4.69 -38.71
N GLU A 725 -20.64 3.57 -39.39
CA GLU A 725 -21.92 2.84 -39.40
C GLU A 725 -21.76 1.47 -38.70
N ALA A 726 -22.79 0.98 -38.01
CA ALA A 726 -22.74 -0.23 -37.18
C ALA A 726 -22.67 -1.56 -37.97
N ASN A 727 -22.75 -1.49 -39.30
CA ASN A 727 -22.78 -2.63 -40.22
C ASN A 727 -21.38 -3.10 -40.65
N GLY A 728 -20.31 -2.57 -40.04
CA GLY A 728 -18.92 -2.90 -40.39
C GLY A 728 -18.36 -2.17 -41.62
N TRP A 729 -19.11 -1.22 -42.18
CA TRP A 729 -18.69 -0.38 -43.30
C TRP A 729 -18.75 1.09 -42.91
N TRP A 730 -17.65 1.80 -43.08
CA TRP A 730 -17.55 3.23 -42.76
C TRP A 730 -17.45 4.06 -44.04
N LYS A 731 -17.77 5.34 -43.95
CA LYS A 731 -17.58 6.30 -45.06
C LYS A 731 -16.47 7.26 -44.74
N GLY A 732 -15.74 7.71 -45.74
CA GLY A 732 -14.74 8.76 -45.55
C GLY A 732 -14.23 9.31 -46.86
N ASP A 733 -13.26 10.20 -46.75
CA ASP A 733 -12.74 11.00 -47.84
C ASP A 733 -11.28 10.61 -48.11
N TYR A 734 -10.99 10.17 -49.34
CA TYR A 734 -9.62 9.88 -49.78
C TYR A 734 -9.50 9.92 -51.32
N GLY A 735 -8.36 10.41 -51.83
CA GLY A 735 -8.07 10.44 -53.27
C GLY A 735 -9.06 11.26 -54.12
N GLY A 736 -9.60 12.35 -53.57
CA GLY A 736 -10.59 13.22 -54.24
C GLY A 736 -12.02 12.66 -54.29
N LYS A 737 -12.26 11.48 -53.69
CA LYS A 737 -13.61 10.92 -53.52
C LYS A 737 -14.10 11.17 -52.10
N LEU A 738 -15.30 11.72 -51.98
CA LEU A 738 -15.91 12.11 -50.71
C LEU A 738 -16.98 11.10 -50.29
N GLN A 739 -17.01 10.77 -49.00
CA GLN A 739 -18.02 9.94 -48.32
C GLN A 739 -18.33 8.61 -49.02
N LYS A 740 -17.28 7.90 -49.45
CA LYS A 740 -17.36 6.56 -50.07
C LYS A 740 -17.10 5.48 -49.02
N TYR A 741 -17.68 4.31 -49.24
CA TYR A 741 -17.64 3.19 -48.30
C TYR A 741 -16.28 2.48 -48.26
N PHE A 742 -15.89 2.02 -47.07
CA PHE A 742 -14.76 1.11 -46.88
C PHE A 742 -14.95 0.22 -45.64
N PRO A 743 -14.28 -0.94 -45.56
CA PRO A 743 -14.44 -1.86 -44.43
C PRO A 743 -13.79 -1.28 -43.17
N SER A 744 -14.52 -1.26 -42.05
CA SER A 744 -14.01 -0.69 -40.79
C SER A 744 -12.85 -1.47 -40.19
N ASN A 745 -12.77 -2.78 -40.46
CA ASN A 745 -11.70 -3.66 -39.99
C ASN A 745 -10.39 -3.56 -40.81
N TYR A 746 -10.36 -2.75 -41.87
CA TYR A 746 -9.16 -2.51 -42.68
C TYR A 746 -8.39 -1.25 -42.27
N VAL A 747 -8.88 -0.55 -41.25
CA VAL A 747 -8.34 0.73 -40.78
C VAL A 747 -8.19 0.72 -39.26
N GLU A 748 -7.23 1.48 -38.75
CA GLU A 748 -7.10 1.84 -37.34
C GLU A 748 -7.43 3.32 -37.17
N GLU A 749 -8.07 3.68 -36.07
CA GLU A 749 -8.26 5.10 -35.74
C GLU A 749 -6.92 5.72 -35.39
N VAL A 750 -6.61 6.86 -36.02
CA VAL A 750 -5.47 7.67 -35.59
C VAL A 750 -5.97 8.45 -34.39
N ALA A 751 -5.56 8.05 -33.19
CA ALA A 751 -5.81 8.84 -32.00
C ALA A 751 -5.17 10.22 -32.21
N ASP A 752 -5.97 11.28 -32.16
CA ASP A 752 -5.43 12.63 -32.03
C ASP A 752 -4.61 12.65 -30.74
N ALA A 753 -3.32 12.94 -30.87
CA ALA A 753 -2.37 13.04 -29.77
C ALA A 753 -2.62 14.29 -28.89
N SER A 754 -3.89 14.63 -28.65
CA SER A 754 -4.32 15.75 -27.83
C SER A 754 -5.18 15.37 -26.62
N GLU A 755 -5.67 14.12 -26.48
CA GLU A 755 -6.40 13.70 -25.27
C GLU A 755 -6.14 12.23 -24.90
N ALA A 756 -4.94 11.94 -24.37
CA ALA A 756 -4.66 10.79 -23.46
C ALA A 756 -3.26 10.85 -22.84
N ASN A 757 -2.64 12.03 -22.80
CA ASN A 757 -1.51 12.30 -21.91
C ASN A 757 -1.94 13.47 -21.04
N TYR A 758 -2.56 13.19 -19.89
CA TYR A 758 -2.28 14.05 -18.74
C TYR A 758 -0.79 13.83 -18.42
N GLN A 759 0.08 14.52 -19.15
CA GLN A 759 1.31 15.00 -18.53
C GLN A 759 0.82 15.78 -17.32
N GLY A 760 1.13 15.29 -16.13
CA GLY A 760 0.79 16.01 -14.91
C GLY A 760 1.27 17.44 -15.08
N ASP A 761 0.35 18.40 -14.99
CA ASP A 761 0.74 19.77 -14.73
C ASP A 761 1.72 19.70 -13.55
N GLU A 762 2.98 20.11 -13.76
CA GLU A 762 3.97 20.24 -12.69
C GLU A 762 3.47 21.20 -11.58
N GLU A 763 2.35 21.89 -11.82
CA GLU A 763 1.64 22.77 -10.88
C GLU A 763 0.44 22.13 -10.15
N ASN A 764 0.05 20.87 -10.38
CA ASN A 764 -1.08 20.27 -9.64
C ASN A 764 -0.73 20.09 -8.15
N PRO A 765 -1.34 20.87 -7.22
CA PRO A 765 -0.99 20.82 -5.80
C PRO A 765 -1.40 19.51 -5.11
N LEU A 766 -2.25 18.69 -5.75
CA LEU A 766 -2.72 17.41 -5.21
C LEU A 766 -2.02 16.18 -5.81
N GLY A 767 -1.19 16.35 -6.85
CA GLY A 767 -0.50 15.26 -7.53
C GLY A 767 -1.43 14.10 -7.93
N ASN A 768 -0.99 12.85 -7.66
CA ASN A 768 -1.75 11.62 -7.97
C ASN A 768 -3.04 11.43 -7.16
N LEU A 769 -3.27 12.23 -6.11
CA LEU A 769 -4.48 12.17 -5.29
C LEU A 769 -5.61 13.02 -5.88
N CYS A 770 -5.32 13.82 -6.92
CA CYS A 770 -6.29 14.65 -7.60
C CYS A 770 -7.35 13.79 -8.30
N LYS A 771 -8.58 13.80 -7.78
CA LYS A 771 -9.73 13.13 -8.40
C LYS A 771 -10.28 13.93 -9.58
N GLY A 772 -10.18 15.26 -9.52
CA GLY A 772 -10.61 16.13 -10.60
C GLY A 772 -10.21 17.58 -10.42
N ILE A 773 -10.33 18.30 -11.52
CA ILE A 773 -9.89 19.69 -11.68
C ILE A 773 -11.05 20.48 -12.26
N MET A 774 -11.29 21.67 -11.73
CA MET A 774 -12.35 22.58 -12.18
C MET A 774 -11.78 24.00 -12.33
N ASN A 775 -11.75 24.52 -13.55
CA ASN A 775 -11.28 25.89 -13.78
C ASN A 775 -12.37 26.90 -13.39
N ILE A 776 -12.20 27.57 -12.24
CA ILE A 776 -13.20 28.47 -11.68
C ILE A 776 -13.44 29.69 -12.59
N SER A 777 -12.43 30.15 -13.34
CA SER A 777 -12.58 31.32 -14.23
C SER A 777 -13.63 31.10 -15.34
N LYS A 778 -13.87 29.84 -15.71
CA LYS A 778 -14.88 29.44 -16.69
C LYS A 778 -16.27 29.18 -16.08
N CYS A 779 -16.40 29.29 -14.76
CA CYS A 779 -17.66 29.03 -14.05
C CYS A 779 -18.43 30.32 -13.73
N THR A 780 -19.71 30.14 -13.39
CA THR A 780 -20.54 31.10 -12.67
C THR A 780 -20.79 30.55 -11.27
N VAL A 781 -20.64 31.39 -10.25
CA VAL A 781 -20.80 30.99 -8.84
C VAL A 781 -22.18 31.42 -8.35
N VAL A 782 -23.02 30.46 -7.96
CA VAL A 782 -24.40 30.70 -7.49
C VAL A 782 -24.57 30.16 -6.08
N ARG A 783 -25.32 30.86 -5.23
CA ARG A 783 -25.71 30.36 -3.91
C ARG A 783 -27.16 29.90 -3.94
N SER A 784 -27.43 28.70 -3.43
CA SER A 784 -28.79 28.14 -3.35
C SER A 784 -28.98 27.24 -2.13
N ALA A 785 -30.23 26.95 -1.78
CA ALA A 785 -30.57 25.95 -0.76
C ALA A 785 -31.04 24.67 -1.48
N LYS A 786 -30.27 23.58 -1.37
CA LYS A 786 -30.53 22.30 -2.05
C LYS A 786 -30.00 21.13 -1.20
N TYR A 787 -30.54 19.93 -1.44
CA TYR A 787 -30.10 18.66 -0.84
C TYR A 787 -29.99 18.67 0.70
N GLY A 788 -30.98 19.28 1.37
CA GLY A 788 -31.06 19.33 2.83
C GLY A 788 -30.09 20.29 3.53
N ARG A 789 -29.27 21.04 2.79
CA ARG A 789 -28.37 22.07 3.35
C ARG A 789 -28.91 23.49 3.09
N PRO A 790 -28.84 24.40 4.09
CA PRO A 790 -29.41 25.75 3.99
C PRO A 790 -28.63 26.65 3.03
N VAL A 791 -27.33 26.41 2.84
CA VAL A 791 -26.46 27.17 1.93
C VAL A 791 -25.55 26.19 1.20
N VAL A 792 -25.62 26.24 -0.14
CA VAL A 792 -24.77 25.49 -1.08
C VAL A 792 -24.22 26.46 -2.12
N VAL A 793 -22.94 26.35 -2.41
CA VAL A 793 -22.26 27.11 -3.48
C VAL A 793 -22.17 26.21 -4.70
N THR A 794 -22.85 26.60 -5.79
CA THR A 794 -22.82 25.87 -7.06
C THR A 794 -21.84 26.55 -8.02
N LEU A 795 -20.83 25.82 -8.48
CA LEU A 795 -20.00 26.21 -9.62
C LEU A 795 -20.64 25.64 -10.89
N GLN A 796 -21.16 26.52 -11.73
CA GLN A 796 -21.80 26.15 -12.99
C GLN A 796 -20.91 26.55 -14.15
N ASP A 797 -20.45 25.57 -14.93
CA ASP A 797 -19.70 25.81 -16.17
C ASP A 797 -20.55 26.64 -17.16
N LYS A 798 -19.93 27.65 -17.78
CA LYS A 798 -20.59 28.55 -18.75
C LYS A 798 -21.00 27.83 -20.04
N GLU A 799 -20.24 26.83 -20.47
CA GLU A 799 -20.42 26.05 -21.70
C GLU A 799 -21.21 24.77 -21.45
N ASN A 800 -20.94 24.05 -20.35
CA ASN A 800 -21.62 22.80 -20.01
C ASN A 800 -22.59 22.94 -18.82
N LYS A 801 -23.88 23.16 -19.12
CA LYS A 801 -24.92 23.33 -18.09
C LYS A 801 -25.45 22.02 -17.48
N ALA A 802 -25.02 20.85 -17.96
CA ALA A 802 -25.63 19.57 -17.63
C ALA A 802 -25.26 19.03 -16.24
N MET A 803 -24.11 19.45 -15.69
CA MET A 803 -23.60 18.93 -14.42
C MET A 803 -23.08 20.09 -13.53
N PRO A 804 -23.92 20.66 -12.64
CA PRO A 804 -23.47 21.64 -11.66
C PRO A 804 -22.52 20.99 -10.63
N PHE A 805 -21.53 21.74 -10.16
CA PHE A 805 -20.62 21.32 -9.10
C PHE A 805 -21.05 21.97 -7.78
N ASP A 806 -21.82 21.22 -6.96
CA ASP A 806 -22.40 21.71 -5.72
C ASP A 806 -21.46 21.49 -4.52
N LEU A 807 -21.11 22.57 -3.82
CA LEU A 807 -20.15 22.63 -2.72
C LEU A 807 -20.80 23.09 -1.41
N ALA A 808 -20.43 22.45 -0.30
CA ALA A 808 -20.83 22.86 1.05
C ALA A 808 -19.68 22.67 2.07
N THR A 809 -19.81 23.25 3.25
CA THR A 809 -18.88 23.10 4.40
C THR A 809 -19.67 22.74 5.66
N GLU A 810 -18.99 22.52 6.79
CA GLU A 810 -19.64 22.31 8.10
C GLU A 810 -20.29 23.59 8.63
N THR A 811 -19.64 24.74 8.41
CA THR A 811 -20.10 26.05 8.89
C THR A 811 -20.38 27.01 7.73
N THR A 812 -21.35 27.91 7.90
CA THR A 812 -21.71 28.90 6.89
C THR A 812 -20.62 29.94 6.67
N GLU A 813 -19.84 30.24 7.70
CA GLU A 813 -18.73 31.18 7.70
C GLU A 813 -17.62 30.68 6.77
N GLU A 814 -17.23 29.42 6.91
CA GLU A 814 -16.21 28.81 6.06
C GLU A 814 -16.66 28.76 4.60
N LEU A 815 -17.93 28.40 4.34
CA LEU A 815 -18.49 28.40 2.98
C LEU A 815 -18.42 29.78 2.33
N TYR A 816 -18.63 30.83 3.13
CA TYR A 816 -18.58 32.19 2.65
C TYR A 816 -17.16 32.61 2.24
N GLU A 817 -16.14 32.21 2.99
CA GLU A 817 -14.74 32.44 2.60
C GLU A 817 -14.40 31.74 1.28
N TRP A 818 -14.89 30.50 1.07
CA TRP A 818 -14.73 29.77 -0.19
C TRP A 818 -15.44 30.45 -1.35
N TYR A 819 -16.68 30.88 -1.11
CA TYR A 819 -17.46 31.65 -2.07
C TYR A 819 -16.75 32.95 -2.47
N GLN A 820 -16.18 33.70 -1.52
CA GLN A 820 -15.48 34.95 -1.80
C GLN A 820 -14.26 34.75 -2.70
N VAL A 821 -13.45 33.72 -2.44
CA VAL A 821 -12.27 33.42 -3.26
C VAL A 821 -12.67 32.99 -4.67
N ALA A 822 -13.66 32.09 -4.79
CA ALA A 822 -14.17 31.67 -6.09
C ALA A 822 -14.81 32.83 -6.87
N TRP A 823 -15.59 33.68 -6.19
CA TRP A 823 -16.18 34.88 -6.78
C TRP A 823 -15.11 35.86 -7.27
N ASP A 824 -14.12 36.19 -6.43
CA ASP A 824 -13.02 37.08 -6.79
C ASP A 824 -12.27 36.58 -8.04
N ILE A 825 -12.05 35.27 -8.16
CA ILE A 825 -11.41 34.65 -9.33
C ILE A 825 -12.26 34.86 -10.59
N THR A 826 -13.59 34.75 -10.50
CA THR A 826 -14.49 34.98 -11.64
C THR A 826 -14.59 36.45 -12.07
N GLN A 827 -14.22 37.39 -11.19
CA GLN A 827 -14.35 38.84 -11.43
C GLN A 827 -13.04 39.52 -11.87
N ARG A 828 -11.87 38.89 -11.71
CA ARG A 828 -10.56 39.49 -12.04
C ARG A 828 -10.23 39.33 -13.53
N GLU A 829 -10.06 40.45 -14.24
CA GLU A 829 -9.46 40.50 -15.60
C GLU A 829 -7.97 40.13 -15.57
N GLU A 830 -7.46 39.61 -16.69
CA GLU A 830 -6.24 38.80 -16.84
C GLU A 830 -4.87 39.41 -16.44
N ASN A 831 -4.77 40.60 -15.86
CA ASN A 831 -3.46 41.26 -15.69
C ASN A 831 -3.13 41.62 -14.23
N ARG A 832 -2.21 40.84 -13.61
CA ARG A 832 -1.14 41.26 -12.66
C ARG A 832 -0.49 40.04 -12.02
N GLU A 833 0.72 39.70 -12.48
CA GLU A 833 1.64 38.85 -11.72
C GLU A 833 2.31 39.69 -10.63
N PHE A 834 2.27 39.20 -9.38
CA PHE A 834 3.02 39.75 -8.25
C PHE A 834 4.09 38.73 -7.87
N GLU A 835 5.36 39.10 -7.98
CA GLU A 835 6.50 38.31 -7.47
C GLU A 835 6.76 38.64 -5.99
N ASP A 836 6.83 37.60 -5.15
CA ASP A 836 7.19 37.66 -3.73
C ASP A 836 8.72 37.81 -3.56
N ARG A 837 9.17 38.59 -2.56
CA ARG A 837 10.53 38.46 -2.00
C ARG A 837 10.42 38.17 -0.50
N GLU A 838 10.85 36.98 -0.10
CA GLU A 838 10.92 36.55 1.30
C GLU A 838 12.06 37.27 2.05
N GLU A 839 11.78 37.81 3.24
CA GLU A 839 12.75 38.43 4.15
C GLU A 839 13.47 37.36 5.00
N VAL A 840 14.81 37.41 5.09
CA VAL A 840 15.64 36.45 5.85
C VAL A 840 16.29 37.15 7.05
N ALA A 841 16.27 36.52 8.24
CA ALA A 841 16.90 37.01 9.45
C ALA A 841 18.43 36.87 9.40
N SER A 842 19.16 37.91 9.86
CA SER A 842 20.63 37.91 9.95
C SER A 842 21.18 36.71 10.71
N GLU A 843 20.56 36.35 11.83
CA GLU A 843 20.98 35.27 12.71
C GLU A 843 20.87 33.89 12.07
N MET A 844 19.90 33.70 11.16
CA MET A 844 19.76 32.49 10.34
C MET A 844 20.78 32.48 9.20
N SER A 845 20.97 33.62 8.54
CA SER A 845 21.94 33.79 7.46
C SER A 845 23.39 33.54 7.92
N GLU A 846 23.74 33.89 9.17
CA GLU A 846 25.05 33.62 9.78
C GLU A 846 25.37 32.13 9.89
N LEU A 847 24.36 31.28 10.07
CA LEU A 847 24.56 29.82 10.19
C LEU A 847 24.88 29.15 8.85
N VAL A 848 24.71 29.84 7.72
CA VAL A 848 24.92 29.29 6.38
C VAL A 848 26.37 29.51 5.96
N VAL A 849 27.20 28.48 6.19
CA VAL A 849 28.64 28.51 5.83
C VAL A 849 28.84 28.12 4.36
N TYR A 850 28.54 26.86 3.99
CA TYR A 850 28.82 26.32 2.64
C TYR A 850 27.60 26.30 1.71
N CYS A 851 26.55 25.53 2.04
CA CYS A 851 25.43 25.19 1.16
C CYS A 851 24.48 26.38 0.90
N GLN A 852 24.98 27.41 0.21
CA GLN A 852 24.28 28.65 -0.11
C GLN A 852 23.49 28.50 -1.43
N PRO A 853 22.16 28.54 -1.41
CA PRO A 853 21.37 28.53 -2.64
C PRO A 853 21.64 29.79 -3.48
N ARG A 854 21.89 29.62 -4.78
CA ARG A 854 22.04 30.72 -5.76
C ARG A 854 21.19 30.44 -7.00
N SER A 855 20.74 31.48 -7.70
CA SER A 855 20.08 31.35 -8.99
C SER A 855 21.03 30.68 -10.01
N LYS A 856 20.50 29.80 -10.85
CA LYS A 856 21.28 29.02 -11.84
C LYS A 856 21.16 29.64 -13.23
N ASP A 857 22.26 29.70 -13.96
CA ASP A 857 22.25 29.88 -15.42
C ASP A 857 21.83 28.57 -16.09
N LYS A 858 20.78 28.61 -16.93
CA LYS A 858 20.11 27.43 -17.51
C LYS A 858 20.97 26.59 -18.47
N ASP A 859 22.14 27.07 -18.90
CA ASP A 859 22.84 26.57 -20.09
C ASP A 859 23.85 25.41 -19.88
N ARG A 860 23.89 24.76 -18.70
CA ARG A 860 24.99 23.81 -18.37
C ARG A 860 24.60 22.41 -17.91
N PHE A 861 23.40 21.93 -18.21
CA PHE A 861 23.02 20.54 -17.88
C PHE A 861 22.86 19.67 -19.13
N GLY A 862 23.60 18.57 -19.18
CA GLY A 862 23.22 17.42 -19.99
C GLY A 862 22.23 16.56 -19.21
N MET A 863 21.13 16.15 -19.85
CA MET A 863 20.27 15.10 -19.30
C MET A 863 20.99 13.76 -19.43
N THR A 864 21.26 13.10 -18.30
CA THR A 864 21.76 11.72 -18.29
C THR A 864 20.55 10.79 -18.26
N ASN A 865 20.31 10.06 -19.35
CA ASN A 865 19.22 9.08 -19.40
C ASN A 865 19.63 7.80 -18.66
N ILE A 866 18.77 7.32 -17.76
CA ILE A 866 18.92 6.01 -17.13
C ILE A 866 18.44 4.97 -18.16
N ILE A 867 19.33 4.07 -18.58
CA ILE A 867 18.98 2.97 -19.48
C ILE A 867 18.53 1.79 -18.62
N ILE A 868 17.30 1.33 -18.83
CA ILE A 868 16.73 0.17 -18.13
C ILE A 868 16.55 -0.96 -19.16
N ILE A 869 17.11 -2.13 -18.86
CA ILE A 869 16.94 -3.35 -19.65
C ILE A 869 16.22 -4.37 -18.77
N ASN A 870 15.06 -4.85 -19.22
CA ASN A 870 14.22 -5.78 -18.47
C ASN A 870 14.14 -7.14 -19.16
N MET A 871 14.13 -8.20 -18.37
CA MET A 871 13.93 -9.60 -18.78
C MET A 871 12.97 -10.24 -17.77
N ASN A 872 11.95 -10.96 -18.23
CA ASN A 872 10.88 -11.51 -17.38
C ASN A 872 10.82 -13.04 -17.48
N LEU A 873 10.58 -13.71 -16.34
CA LEU A 873 10.30 -15.14 -16.24
C LEU A 873 8.93 -15.34 -15.58
N TYR A 874 8.11 -16.23 -16.14
CA TYR A 874 6.77 -16.54 -15.63
C TYR A 874 6.70 -17.98 -15.14
N TYR A 875 5.97 -18.22 -14.05
CA TYR A 875 5.70 -19.56 -13.51
C TYR A 875 4.33 -19.60 -12.84
N HIS A 876 3.62 -20.73 -12.95
CA HIS A 876 2.26 -20.87 -12.42
C HIS A 876 2.26 -21.51 -11.02
N ASP A 877 1.47 -20.92 -10.11
CA ASP A 877 0.99 -21.52 -8.86
C ASP A 877 2.05 -22.11 -7.90
N ASN A 878 3.17 -21.42 -7.67
CA ASN A 878 4.11 -21.77 -6.59
C ASN A 878 4.91 -20.56 -6.06
N GLY A 879 4.61 -20.11 -4.84
CA GLY A 879 5.34 -19.02 -4.16
C GLY A 879 6.35 -19.49 -3.09
N LEU A 880 6.38 -20.78 -2.73
CA LEU A 880 7.23 -21.28 -1.63
C LEU A 880 8.59 -21.75 -2.11
N ASN A 881 8.64 -22.49 -3.23
CA ASN A 881 9.87 -23.02 -3.82
C ASN A 881 9.79 -23.12 -5.35
N PRO A 882 9.47 -22.02 -6.06
CA PRO A 882 9.41 -22.02 -7.51
C PRO A 882 10.76 -22.43 -8.13
N ILE A 883 10.69 -23.23 -9.19
CA ILE A 883 11.85 -23.55 -10.04
C ILE A 883 11.49 -23.16 -11.48
N TRP A 884 12.23 -22.19 -12.01
CA TRP A 884 12.07 -21.73 -13.39
C TRP A 884 12.85 -22.66 -14.33
N LEU A 885 12.14 -23.65 -14.88
CA LEU A 885 12.65 -24.55 -15.91
C LEU A 885 12.01 -24.22 -17.25
N GLY A 886 12.77 -24.31 -18.33
CA GLY A 886 12.26 -24.28 -19.69
C GLY A 886 11.46 -25.55 -20.05
N PRO A 887 10.90 -25.62 -21.28
CA PRO A 887 10.18 -26.80 -21.75
C PRO A 887 11.03 -28.08 -21.57
N ASN A 888 10.42 -29.17 -21.12
CA ASN A 888 11.07 -30.48 -20.89
C ASN A 888 12.10 -30.54 -19.73
N TYR A 889 11.92 -29.77 -18.65
CA TYR A 889 12.85 -29.73 -17.50
C TYR A 889 14.28 -29.30 -17.87
N GLN A 890 14.45 -28.59 -19.00
CA GLN A 890 15.73 -27.99 -19.37
C GLN A 890 15.91 -26.65 -18.65
N PRO A 891 17.15 -26.18 -18.43
CA PRO A 891 17.39 -24.82 -17.94
C PRO A 891 16.69 -23.80 -18.85
N SER A 892 16.03 -22.80 -18.28
CA SER A 892 15.52 -21.66 -19.06
C SER A 892 16.65 -20.97 -19.83
N GLU A 893 16.32 -20.20 -20.87
CA GLU A 893 17.32 -19.40 -21.60
C GLU A 893 18.15 -18.54 -20.64
N ALA A 894 19.47 -18.49 -20.87
CA ALA A 894 20.38 -17.68 -20.07
C ALA A 894 20.23 -16.19 -20.44
N PHE A 895 20.06 -15.34 -19.44
CA PHE A 895 20.06 -13.88 -19.65
C PHE A 895 21.49 -13.35 -19.74
N THR A 896 21.77 -12.56 -20.77
CA THR A 896 23.08 -11.91 -20.98
C THR A 896 22.91 -10.41 -21.03
N PHE A 897 23.73 -9.69 -20.25
CA PHE A 897 23.74 -8.23 -20.17
C PHE A 897 25.13 -7.71 -20.52
N SER A 898 25.22 -6.78 -21.47
CA SER A 898 26.47 -6.06 -21.77
C SER A 898 26.56 -4.79 -20.91
N VAL A 899 27.58 -4.71 -20.06
CA VAL A 899 27.80 -3.58 -19.15
C VAL A 899 29.05 -2.82 -19.56
N TYR A 900 28.86 -1.56 -19.99
CA TYR A 900 29.97 -0.71 -20.43
C TYR A 900 30.58 0.11 -19.29
N GLU A 901 29.77 0.57 -18.35
CA GLU A 901 30.21 1.38 -17.20
C GLU A 901 29.81 0.69 -15.88
N PRO A 902 30.58 -0.32 -15.43
CA PRO A 902 30.22 -1.12 -14.27
C PRO A 902 30.17 -0.32 -12.96
N ASP A 903 30.82 0.86 -12.93
CA ASP A 903 30.90 1.73 -11.76
C ASP A 903 29.60 2.51 -11.49
N LEU A 904 28.76 2.66 -12.53
CA LEU A 904 27.47 3.35 -12.46
C LEU A 904 26.26 2.42 -12.71
N THR A 905 26.50 1.10 -12.79
CA THR A 905 25.46 0.14 -13.17
C THR A 905 25.01 -0.70 -11.97
N PHE A 906 23.70 -0.93 -11.88
CA PHE A 906 23.08 -1.76 -10.86
C PHE A 906 22.37 -2.97 -11.50
N LEU A 907 22.52 -4.13 -10.88
CA LEU A 907 21.74 -5.33 -11.16
C LEU A 907 20.55 -5.38 -10.20
N ARG A 908 19.33 -5.42 -10.74
CA ARG A 908 18.09 -5.41 -9.96
C ARG A 908 17.26 -6.65 -10.25
N PHE A 909 16.87 -7.34 -9.19
CA PHE A 909 15.90 -8.42 -9.18
C PHE A 909 14.59 -7.87 -8.62
N VAL A 910 13.47 -8.12 -9.32
CA VAL A 910 12.12 -7.80 -8.84
C VAL A 910 11.24 -9.01 -9.03
N VAL A 911 10.54 -9.41 -7.98
CA VAL A 911 9.62 -10.54 -7.97
C VAL A 911 8.20 -9.99 -7.95
N PHE A 912 7.40 -10.42 -8.92
CA PHE A 912 6.00 -10.07 -9.04
C PHE A 912 5.12 -11.31 -8.91
N GLU A 913 3.92 -11.12 -8.38
CA GLU A 913 2.78 -12.02 -8.53
C GLU A 913 1.90 -11.48 -9.64
N GLU A 914 1.51 -12.33 -10.59
CA GLU A 914 0.53 -11.95 -11.60
C GLU A 914 -0.87 -12.29 -11.07
N ASP A 915 -1.73 -11.29 -10.88
CA ASP A 915 -3.09 -11.52 -10.41
C ASP A 915 -4.02 -12.06 -11.51
N MET A 916 -5.29 -12.31 -11.15
CA MET A 916 -6.31 -12.80 -12.08
C MET A 916 -6.61 -11.87 -13.27
N PHE A 917 -6.08 -10.64 -13.27
CA PHE A 917 -6.21 -9.66 -14.34
C PHE A 917 -4.94 -9.51 -15.18
N SER A 918 -3.94 -10.36 -14.96
CA SER A 918 -2.61 -10.23 -15.56
C SER A 918 -1.91 -8.92 -15.17
N ASP A 919 -2.29 -8.31 -14.05
CA ASP A 919 -1.57 -7.15 -13.51
C ASP A 919 -0.45 -7.65 -12.56
N PRO A 920 0.80 -7.18 -12.74
CA PRO A 920 1.93 -7.59 -11.91
C PRO A 920 1.92 -6.85 -10.57
N ASN A 921 1.71 -7.60 -9.49
CA ASN A 921 1.76 -7.12 -8.11
C ASN A 921 3.15 -7.34 -7.51
N PHE A 922 3.76 -6.28 -7.00
CA PHE A 922 5.10 -6.35 -6.40
C PHE A 922 5.10 -7.23 -5.14
N LEU A 923 6.01 -8.22 -5.09
CA LEU A 923 6.25 -9.04 -3.90
C LEU A 923 7.55 -8.64 -3.19
N ALA A 924 8.66 -8.59 -3.94
CA ALA A 924 9.98 -8.38 -3.37
C ALA A 924 10.99 -7.83 -4.39
N GLN A 925 12.12 -7.33 -3.90
CA GLN A 925 13.24 -6.86 -4.72
C GLN A 925 14.60 -7.06 -4.06
N ALA A 926 15.64 -7.08 -4.88
CA ALA A 926 17.02 -6.94 -4.43
C ALA A 926 17.82 -6.18 -5.50
N THR A 927 18.60 -5.17 -5.09
CA THR A 927 19.39 -4.33 -6.01
C THR A 927 20.83 -4.27 -5.55
N PHE A 928 21.78 -4.52 -6.45
CA PHE A 928 23.21 -4.57 -6.16
C PHE A 928 24.00 -3.77 -7.21
N PRO A 929 25.03 -2.98 -6.83
CA PRO A 929 26.03 -2.47 -7.77
C PRO A 929 26.71 -3.64 -8.51
N VAL A 930 26.87 -3.56 -9.82
CA VAL A 930 27.46 -4.65 -10.64
C VAL A 930 28.87 -5.01 -10.16
N LYS A 931 29.68 -4.01 -9.76
CA LYS A 931 31.02 -4.22 -9.19
C LYS A 931 31.07 -5.09 -7.94
N ALA A 932 29.95 -5.20 -7.21
CA ALA A 932 29.84 -5.95 -5.96
C ALA A 932 29.18 -7.32 -6.12
N VAL A 933 28.85 -7.73 -7.35
CA VAL A 933 28.25 -9.03 -7.67
C VAL A 933 29.32 -10.11 -7.79
N ARG A 934 29.14 -11.23 -7.11
CA ARG A 934 30.01 -12.43 -7.20
C ARG A 934 29.51 -13.42 -8.25
N SER A 935 30.43 -14.11 -8.93
CA SER A 935 30.12 -15.18 -9.89
C SER A 935 29.80 -16.52 -9.21
N GLY A 936 29.18 -17.47 -9.91
CA GLY A 936 28.80 -18.80 -9.43
C GLY A 936 27.33 -18.92 -9.04
N TYR A 937 26.97 -19.99 -8.31
CA TYR A 937 25.63 -20.20 -7.76
C TYR A 937 25.45 -19.36 -6.49
N ARG A 938 24.66 -18.29 -6.53
CA ARG A 938 24.54 -17.32 -5.44
C ARG A 938 23.14 -17.19 -4.90
N SER A 939 23.06 -17.03 -3.59
CA SER A 939 21.82 -16.61 -2.91
C SER A 939 21.61 -15.12 -3.15
N VAL A 940 20.39 -14.74 -3.51
CA VAL A 940 19.92 -13.36 -3.64
C VAL A 940 18.88 -13.12 -2.55
N PRO A 941 19.28 -12.63 -1.36
CA PRO A 941 18.35 -12.30 -0.29
C PRO A 941 17.40 -11.19 -0.74
N LEU A 942 16.09 -11.44 -0.61
CA LEU A 942 15.07 -10.53 -1.06
C LEU A 942 14.64 -9.55 0.04
N LYS A 943 14.23 -8.36 -0.39
CA LYS A 943 13.76 -7.27 0.45
C LYS A 943 12.35 -6.84 0.02
N ASN A 944 11.62 -6.22 0.93
CA ASN A 944 10.32 -5.63 0.60
C ASN A 944 10.48 -4.27 -0.13
N GLY A 945 9.36 -3.59 -0.38
CA GLY A 945 9.34 -2.29 -1.06
C GLY A 945 10.07 -1.16 -0.30
N PHE A 946 10.27 -1.32 1.01
CA PHE A 946 11.02 -0.40 1.86
C PHE A 946 12.51 -0.77 2.00
N SER A 947 12.98 -1.76 1.25
CA SER A 947 14.34 -2.32 1.34
C SER A 947 14.67 -2.97 2.71
N GLU A 948 13.66 -3.41 3.45
CA GLU A 948 13.83 -4.25 4.65
C GLU A 948 13.91 -5.73 4.25
N ASN A 949 14.78 -6.50 4.89
CA ASN A 949 14.98 -7.91 4.59
C ASN A 949 13.71 -8.73 4.88
N LEU A 950 13.34 -9.61 3.95
CA LEU A 950 12.29 -10.60 4.14
C LEU A 950 12.89 -11.86 4.79
N GLU A 951 12.20 -12.42 5.79
CA GLU A 951 12.66 -13.64 6.47
C GLU A 951 12.63 -14.81 5.47
N LEU A 952 13.76 -15.50 5.29
CA LEU A 952 13.95 -16.67 4.41
C LEU A 952 13.74 -16.48 2.89
N ALA A 953 13.18 -15.35 2.44
CA ALA A 953 12.97 -15.12 1.02
C ALA A 953 14.29 -14.87 0.28
N SER A 954 14.63 -15.76 -0.64
CA SER A 954 15.85 -15.66 -1.45
C SER A 954 15.69 -16.37 -2.80
N LEU A 955 16.41 -15.90 -3.81
CA LEU A 955 16.56 -16.60 -5.09
C LEU A 955 17.92 -17.31 -5.12
N LEU A 956 18.00 -18.45 -5.79
CA LEU A 956 19.28 -19.07 -6.15
C LEU A 956 19.52 -18.83 -7.64
N VAL A 957 20.57 -18.09 -7.97
CA VAL A 957 20.91 -17.72 -9.35
C VAL A 957 22.31 -18.21 -9.70
N TYR A 958 22.54 -18.56 -10.96
CA TYR A 958 23.89 -18.75 -11.48
C TYR A 958 24.33 -17.48 -12.22
N VAL A 959 25.45 -16.89 -11.80
CA VAL A 959 25.99 -15.67 -12.41
C VAL A 959 27.37 -15.97 -12.99
N ASP A 960 27.56 -15.70 -14.28
CA ASP A 960 28.89 -15.65 -14.87
C ASP A 960 29.22 -14.21 -15.27
N ILE A 961 30.38 -13.75 -14.84
CA ILE A 961 30.89 -12.41 -15.17
C ILE A 961 32.16 -12.63 -15.98
N GLN A 962 32.15 -12.13 -17.21
CA GLN A 962 33.30 -12.16 -18.11
C GLN A 962 33.78 -10.73 -18.31
N GLN A 963 35.04 -10.47 -17.99
CA GLN A 963 35.69 -9.22 -18.35
C GLN A 963 36.36 -9.41 -19.71
N GLU A 964 35.81 -8.77 -20.74
CA GLU A 964 36.54 -8.61 -22.00
C GLU A 964 37.53 -7.44 -21.83
N GLU A 965 38.83 -7.69 -22.03
CA GLU A 965 39.82 -6.62 -22.19
C GLU A 965 39.56 -5.90 -23.51
N LEU A 966 38.72 -4.85 -23.49
CA LEU A 966 38.48 -4.03 -24.66
C LEU A 966 38.41 -2.54 -24.30
N TYR A 967 39.26 -1.79 -25.03
CA TYR A 967 39.43 -0.35 -25.14
C TYR A 967 40.36 0.34 -24.12
N SER A 968 41.49 0.81 -24.65
CA SER A 968 42.52 1.57 -23.95
C SER A 968 42.18 3.06 -23.74
N SER A 969 40.99 3.54 -24.15
CA SER A 969 40.55 4.92 -23.88
C SER A 969 39.02 5.15 -23.96
N SER A 970 38.50 6.05 -23.11
CA SER A 970 37.09 6.48 -23.09
C SER A 970 36.58 7.09 -24.42
N LYS A 971 37.49 7.56 -25.29
CA LYS A 971 37.13 8.09 -26.62
C LYS A 971 36.67 7.01 -27.61
N GLN A 972 37.15 5.77 -27.46
CA GLN A 972 36.71 4.65 -28.29
C GLN A 972 35.32 4.15 -27.86
N LEU A 973 35.01 4.19 -26.55
CA LEU A 973 33.69 3.90 -26.00
C LEU A 973 32.63 4.89 -26.51
N GLN A 974 32.88 6.20 -26.45
CA GLN A 974 31.92 7.21 -26.95
C GLN A 974 31.63 7.06 -28.45
N LYS A 975 32.63 6.68 -29.25
CA LYS A 975 32.47 6.51 -30.71
C LYS A 975 31.60 5.29 -31.05
N LYS A 976 31.77 4.19 -30.31
CA LYS A 976 30.97 2.96 -30.50
C LYS A 976 29.58 3.07 -29.88
N GLN A 977 29.43 3.81 -28.78
CA GLN A 977 28.14 4.14 -28.19
C GLN A 977 27.31 5.01 -29.14
N ALA A 978 27.92 5.96 -29.86
CA ALA A 978 27.24 6.73 -30.90
C ALA A 978 26.82 5.86 -32.11
N GLU A 979 27.57 4.82 -32.44
CA GLU A 979 27.21 3.85 -33.49
C GLU A 979 26.05 2.92 -33.05
N LEU A 980 26.02 2.48 -31.79
CA LEU A 980 24.95 1.63 -31.22
C LEU A 980 23.68 2.41 -30.83
N SER A 981 23.79 3.70 -30.50
CA SER A 981 22.63 4.57 -30.19
C SER A 981 21.69 4.74 -31.39
N ASN A 982 22.17 4.45 -32.61
CA ASN A 982 21.34 4.44 -33.82
C ASN A 982 20.51 3.14 -33.97
N GLU A 983 20.79 2.09 -33.20
CA GLU A 983 20.04 0.81 -33.21
C GLU A 983 19.14 0.59 -31.98
N PHE A 984 19.40 1.27 -30.85
CA PHE A 984 18.61 1.12 -29.63
C PHE A 984 17.55 2.22 -29.45
N CYS A 985 16.28 1.81 -29.38
CA CYS A 985 15.16 2.71 -29.09
C CYS A 985 15.32 3.34 -27.70
N LEU A 986 15.50 4.65 -27.66
CA LEU A 986 15.48 5.50 -26.46
C LEU A 986 14.12 5.38 -25.77
N TYR A 987 14.05 4.75 -24.60
CA TYR A 987 12.85 4.72 -23.77
C TYR A 987 12.95 5.76 -22.66
N ASN A 988 12.07 6.76 -22.74
CA ASN A 988 11.92 7.82 -21.75
C ASN A 988 10.95 7.32 -20.66
N SER A 989 11.28 7.49 -19.38
CA SER A 989 10.54 6.92 -18.24
C SER A 989 9.20 7.62 -17.92
N HIS A 990 8.54 8.21 -18.91
CA HIS A 990 7.24 8.86 -18.74
C HIS A 990 6.08 8.22 -19.52
N SER A 991 6.29 7.09 -20.20
CA SER A 991 5.20 6.37 -20.88
C SER A 991 5.17 4.90 -20.46
N ASN A 992 4.17 4.58 -19.63
CA ASN A 992 3.89 3.25 -19.12
C ASN A 992 3.37 2.27 -20.20
N LEU A 993 3.58 0.98 -19.92
CA LEU A 993 2.63 -0.12 -20.17
C LEU A 993 1.88 -0.09 -21.51
N GLN A 994 2.55 -0.40 -22.62
CA GLN A 994 1.89 -0.99 -23.78
C GLN A 994 2.90 -1.64 -24.71
N ARG A 995 3.07 -2.96 -24.57
CA ARG A 995 3.34 -3.91 -25.66
C ARG A 995 3.36 -5.32 -25.11
N SER A 996 2.17 -5.91 -25.01
CA SER A 996 1.98 -7.35 -25.03
C SER A 996 2.17 -7.87 -26.45
N ALA A 997 3.05 -8.89 -26.56
CA ALA A 997 3.08 -10.02 -27.49
C ALA A 997 2.66 -9.84 -28.96
N THR A 998 3.52 -10.32 -29.88
CA THR A 998 3.32 -11.58 -30.64
C THR A 998 4.32 -11.69 -31.81
N PRO A 999 4.61 -12.90 -32.34
CA PRO A 999 4.60 -14.25 -31.76
C PRO A 999 6.00 -14.76 -31.35
#